data_AF-K1R3T8-F1
#
_entry.id   AF-K1R3T8-F1
#
_cell.length_a   1.000
_cell.length_b   1.000
_cell.length_c   1.000
_cell.angle_alpha   90.00
_cell.angle_beta   90.00
_cell.angle_gamma   90.00
#
_symmetry.space_group_name_H-M   'P 1'
#
loop_
_entity.id
_entity.type
_entity.pdbx_description
1 polymer ?
#
loop_
_entity_poly.entity_id
_entity_poly.type
_entity_poly.pdbx_seq_one_letter_code
_entity_poly.pdbx_strand_id
1 'polypeptide(L)'
;MHFDELLKTLGELGHYQRTRLFLICLVSIVCAFHAMNMVFVGANPKKKCQVPYVNNVTLDHWASFLRRADEDACEIYNPDEVYNSVSNGSYTFQELSSGETNASFSKVSCSNWEFSREVYGDTIVTQFYLVCDSAWLRSTSKTLYFFGRLLGAVVFGQLSDIFGRRPMFFAGLLMLLIVGCVAAASPSMFVFIPFYILQGAAQTGLFLVAYTMCTELVGPSYRVLAGFLIQGFYSIGYMALSGVAYLIYDWRYIEVAITLPVVLFAAYLCILPESIRWLLSKGREEEAKEIIKKVAETNKVPITEDMLEDLRSPSEKQKEAVDDRKYTFVDLFRPFRMLILSLNVWFNWLVNAMVYYGLALGTDNLGGDPYINFMIAGAVEIPAYIMCVLCLNRVGRKKPLTITMIFGGVSCIASAFVPSDLVALKVTLAMLGKFGITASYAIIYLMAAEVFPTVVRNIGMGISSMSARIGGMLAPQILDLGAVWGPLPLLLFGVLSAVAGSLALLLPETNGRPLPQTIEDVTHPEKLKHRDDMTLDIRKNMRTLLSIPRHGVVVSFKQSTATAQRKENLPDDTPAQPKPFADIPGPKGIYNLPVLGNAFHFAPYLKSGGSHLYFRELNKQYGKIVRVRLGPNQTVMLFDPELISQTIANEGAYPVRRSVPIMETYVKRTKRNMLSVQNGPDWQSYRSAAQQSVKPTIIKNYIEPQAQCADDLVTWLEKYGNNNPEVKFAFMCYSADANAVLTFDKKIGFLKNSENLDPELELFLNSIRQFMALIGQSIFSLPWYRLWRTKLYMDFENATNNVYRISEKFIGEARIELLQKSKNGEFDIAESDLTVLKCLLQDNRLTNQTITDSPEKQAKLYAEISSNIGSSPVTAANLGYLPYLKACVKESFRCVPPVASGTARVLQLDTEIGGYLIPKGTTVMFGNNTLSMSEEQFANPEEFLPERWLDSNDPQKQRQMGMCVLPFGIGKRNCMGRRFAEQEIHLATIKVRHQIEET
;
A
#
# COMPACT_ATOMS: atom_id res chain seq x y z
N MET A 1 28.02 4.85 -12.45
CA MET A 1 27.42 4.62 -13.80
C MET A 1 25.94 4.26 -13.66
N HIS A 2 25.01 4.73 -14.52
CA HIS A 2 23.59 4.31 -14.43
C HIS A 2 23.44 2.85 -14.90
N PHE A 3 22.61 2.01 -14.26
CA PHE A 3 22.38 0.62 -14.70
C PHE A 3 22.05 0.49 -16.21
N ASP A 4 21.29 1.45 -16.77
CA ASP A 4 20.98 1.47 -18.20
C ASP A 4 22.22 1.76 -19.08
N GLU A 5 23.26 2.43 -18.55
CA GLU A 5 24.56 2.59 -19.21
C GLU A 5 25.42 1.32 -19.09
N LEU A 6 25.36 0.62 -17.95
CA LEU A 6 26.03 -0.67 -17.78
C LEU A 6 25.48 -1.72 -18.77
N LEU A 7 24.17 -1.72 -19.03
CA LEU A 7 23.60 -2.58 -20.07
C LEU A 7 24.12 -2.26 -21.48
N LYS A 8 24.55 -1.02 -21.74
CA LYS A 8 25.19 -0.66 -23.01
C LYS A 8 26.59 -1.24 -23.12
N THR A 9 27.37 -1.19 -22.04
CA THR A 9 28.72 -1.75 -22.03
C THR A 9 28.69 -3.28 -22.06
N LEU A 10 27.75 -3.94 -21.38
CA LEU A 10 27.56 -5.40 -21.41
C LEU A 10 27.03 -5.94 -22.75
N GLY A 11 26.70 -5.05 -23.70
CA GLY A 11 26.00 -5.36 -24.94
C GLY A 11 24.48 -5.38 -24.74
N GLU A 12 23.78 -4.40 -25.32
CA GLU A 12 22.34 -4.18 -25.09
C GLU A 12 21.45 -5.39 -25.45
N LEU A 13 21.91 -6.25 -26.37
CA LEU A 13 21.28 -7.52 -26.76
C LEU A 13 22.34 -8.56 -27.14
N GLY A 14 23.22 -8.89 -26.19
CA GLY A 14 24.26 -9.93 -26.33
C GLY A 14 23.71 -11.36 -26.38
N HIS A 15 24.61 -12.34 -26.54
CA HIS A 15 24.24 -13.76 -26.67
C HIS A 15 23.46 -14.25 -25.43
N TYR A 16 23.91 -13.89 -24.23
CA TYR A 16 23.23 -14.23 -22.99
C TYR A 16 21.77 -13.74 -22.97
N GLN A 17 21.56 -12.46 -23.30
CA GLN A 17 20.24 -11.85 -23.33
C GLN A 17 19.35 -12.49 -24.41
N ARG A 18 19.87 -12.77 -25.61
CA ARG A 18 19.09 -13.38 -26.70
C ARG A 18 18.56 -14.77 -26.34
N THR A 19 19.42 -15.64 -25.80
CA THR A 19 19.00 -16.99 -25.42
C THR A 19 17.93 -16.94 -24.33
N ARG A 20 18.10 -16.10 -23.30
CA ARG A 20 17.13 -16.01 -22.19
C ARG A 20 15.83 -15.31 -22.61
N LEU A 21 15.91 -14.29 -23.45
CA LEU A 21 14.74 -13.63 -24.03
C LEU A 21 13.89 -14.63 -24.81
N PHE A 22 14.51 -15.42 -25.70
CA PHE A 22 13.82 -16.47 -26.46
C PHE A 22 13.12 -17.48 -25.55
N LEU A 23 13.80 -17.96 -24.51
CA LEU A 23 13.22 -18.91 -23.56
C LEU A 23 12.02 -18.33 -22.80
N ILE A 24 12.10 -17.10 -22.31
CA ILE A 24 10.97 -16.44 -21.62
C ILE A 24 9.79 -16.27 -22.58
N CYS A 25 10.04 -15.92 -23.84
CA CYS A 25 8.99 -15.76 -24.84
C CYS A 25 8.25 -17.05 -25.18
N LEU A 26 8.89 -18.23 -25.08
CA LEU A 26 8.20 -19.52 -25.28
C LEU A 26 7.05 -19.74 -24.28
N VAL A 27 7.13 -19.20 -23.06
CA VAL A 27 6.04 -19.31 -22.07
C VAL A 27 4.79 -18.54 -22.50
N SER A 28 4.97 -17.50 -23.33
CA SER A 28 3.86 -16.72 -23.89
C SER A 28 2.89 -17.57 -24.72
N ILE A 29 3.39 -18.64 -25.36
CA ILE A 29 2.59 -19.60 -26.14
C ILE A 29 1.54 -20.26 -25.25
N VAL A 30 1.96 -20.76 -24.07
CA VAL A 30 1.05 -21.39 -23.11
C VAL A 30 0.09 -20.37 -22.50
N CYS A 31 0.57 -19.15 -22.24
CA CYS A 31 -0.31 -18.06 -21.82
C CYS A 31 -1.41 -17.76 -22.87
N ALA A 32 -1.13 -17.94 -24.17
CA ALA A 32 -2.12 -17.78 -25.22
C ALA A 32 -3.14 -18.91 -25.24
N PHE A 33 -2.69 -20.16 -25.07
CA PHE A 33 -3.57 -21.33 -25.01
C PHE A 33 -4.66 -21.15 -23.94
N HIS A 34 -4.28 -20.91 -22.69
CA HIS A 34 -5.26 -20.76 -21.61
C HIS A 34 -6.09 -19.49 -21.71
N ALA A 35 -5.62 -18.47 -22.42
CA ALA A 35 -6.37 -17.23 -22.60
C ALA A 35 -7.50 -17.32 -23.63
N MET A 36 -7.36 -18.20 -24.62
CA MET A 36 -8.29 -18.33 -25.74
C MET A 36 -8.97 -19.70 -25.83
N ASN A 37 -8.66 -20.64 -24.91
CA ASN A 37 -9.21 -22.01 -24.90
C ASN A 37 -10.74 -22.06 -24.97
N MET A 38 -11.43 -21.08 -24.40
CA MET A 38 -12.88 -21.06 -24.29
C MET A 38 -13.64 -20.90 -25.60
N VAL A 39 -12.94 -20.55 -26.68
CA VAL A 39 -13.54 -20.57 -28.03
C VAL A 39 -13.85 -22.01 -28.45
N PHE A 40 -13.00 -22.97 -28.11
CA PHE A 40 -13.20 -24.39 -28.44
C PHE A 40 -13.85 -25.16 -27.29
N VAL A 41 -13.32 -25.00 -26.07
CA VAL A 41 -13.81 -25.70 -24.87
C VAL A 41 -15.27 -25.34 -24.54
N GLY A 42 -15.63 -24.07 -24.77
CA GLY A 42 -16.98 -23.54 -24.57
C GLY A 42 -17.77 -23.36 -25.86
N ALA A 43 -17.39 -24.01 -26.96
CA ALA A 43 -18.09 -23.90 -28.24
C ALA A 43 -19.54 -24.41 -28.12
N ASN A 44 -20.45 -23.73 -28.82
CA ASN A 44 -21.86 -24.09 -28.87
C ASN A 44 -22.15 -24.83 -30.18
N PRO A 45 -22.08 -26.17 -30.20
CA PRO A 45 -22.44 -26.93 -31.40
C PRO A 45 -23.93 -26.76 -31.71
N LYS A 46 -24.28 -26.91 -32.99
CA LYS A 46 -25.69 -27.01 -33.42
C LYS A 46 -26.36 -28.12 -32.62
N LYS A 47 -27.52 -27.81 -32.06
CA LYS A 47 -28.27 -28.72 -31.20
C LYS A 47 -29.62 -29.02 -31.85
N LYS A 48 -30.23 -30.13 -31.48
CA LYS A 48 -31.59 -30.49 -31.83
C LYS A 48 -32.28 -31.00 -30.57
N CYS A 49 -33.53 -30.61 -30.37
CA CYS A 49 -34.29 -31.16 -29.26
C CYS A 49 -34.56 -32.65 -29.50
N GLN A 50 -34.25 -33.51 -28.51
CA GLN A 50 -34.55 -34.93 -28.59
C GLN A 50 -36.06 -35.12 -28.39
N VAL A 51 -36.72 -35.67 -29.40
CA VAL A 51 -38.17 -35.90 -29.38
C VAL A 51 -38.44 -37.29 -28.80
N PRO A 52 -39.41 -37.46 -27.88
CA PRO A 52 -39.79 -38.77 -27.37
C PRO A 52 -40.30 -39.71 -28.48
N TYR A 53 -39.93 -40.98 -28.41
CA TYR A 53 -40.36 -42.01 -29.36
C TYR A 53 -41.88 -42.23 -29.25
N VAL A 54 -42.61 -42.04 -30.36
CA VAL A 54 -44.03 -42.39 -30.44
C VAL A 54 -44.25 -43.39 -31.58
N ASN A 55 -44.47 -44.66 -31.22
CA ASN A 55 -45.04 -45.74 -32.05
C ASN A 55 -44.52 -45.92 -33.50
N ASN A 56 -43.21 -46.15 -33.69
CA ASN A 56 -42.64 -46.78 -34.91
C ASN A 56 -42.94 -46.12 -36.29
N VAL A 57 -43.39 -44.87 -36.35
CA VAL A 57 -43.52 -44.11 -37.60
C VAL A 57 -42.14 -43.54 -37.98
N THR A 58 -41.83 -43.45 -39.28
CA THR A 58 -40.57 -42.88 -39.79
C THR A 58 -40.25 -41.53 -39.14
N LEU A 59 -39.23 -41.53 -38.27
CA LEU A 59 -38.94 -40.48 -37.28
C LEU A 59 -38.57 -39.12 -37.89
N ASP A 60 -37.96 -39.09 -39.07
CA ASP A 60 -37.29 -37.87 -39.53
C ASP A 60 -38.27 -36.74 -39.88
N HIS A 61 -39.41 -37.07 -40.51
CA HIS A 61 -40.40 -36.06 -40.87
C HIS A 61 -41.30 -35.65 -39.68
N TRP A 62 -41.48 -36.53 -38.70
CA TRP A 62 -42.18 -36.24 -37.44
C TRP A 62 -41.36 -35.31 -36.54
N ALA A 63 -40.07 -35.61 -36.40
CA ALA A 63 -39.15 -34.79 -35.63
C ALA A 63 -38.98 -33.40 -36.26
N SER A 64 -38.93 -33.29 -37.59
CA SER A 64 -38.82 -31.99 -38.25
C SER A 64 -40.07 -31.11 -38.09
N PHE A 65 -41.28 -31.68 -38.08
CA PHE A 65 -42.52 -30.95 -37.79
C PHE A 65 -42.60 -30.47 -36.33
N LEU A 66 -42.21 -31.30 -35.36
CA LEU A 66 -42.19 -30.88 -33.95
C LEU A 66 -41.14 -29.80 -33.67
N ARG A 67 -40.07 -29.78 -34.48
CA ARG A 67 -38.95 -28.82 -34.43
C ARG A 67 -39.11 -27.61 -35.35
N ARG A 68 -40.26 -27.44 -36.03
CA ARG A 68 -40.44 -26.54 -37.18
C ARG A 68 -40.26 -25.03 -36.92
N ALA A 69 -39.91 -24.63 -35.70
CA ALA A 69 -39.70 -23.25 -35.32
C ALA A 69 -38.26 -22.75 -35.58
N ASP A 70 -37.23 -23.59 -35.39
CA ASP A 70 -35.82 -23.28 -35.68
C ASP A 70 -35.01 -24.53 -35.30
N GLU A 71 -33.90 -24.86 -35.98
CA GLU A 71 -33.04 -25.96 -35.53
C GLU A 71 -32.46 -25.69 -34.12
N ASP A 72 -32.36 -24.42 -33.71
CA ASP A 72 -31.86 -23.99 -32.40
C ASP A 72 -32.94 -23.64 -31.34
N ALA A 73 -34.21 -23.95 -31.61
CA ALA A 73 -35.33 -23.57 -30.75
C ALA A 73 -35.30 -24.24 -29.36
N CYS A 74 -35.63 -23.46 -28.33
CA CYS A 74 -35.73 -23.91 -26.93
C CYS A 74 -37.05 -24.61 -26.58
N GLU A 75 -38.02 -24.48 -27.48
CA GLU A 75 -39.37 -25.01 -27.33
C GLU A 75 -39.73 -25.83 -28.57
N ILE A 76 -40.44 -26.93 -28.35
CA ILE A 76 -41.02 -27.76 -29.41
C ILE A 76 -42.54 -27.74 -29.26
N TYR A 77 -43.26 -28.07 -30.34
CA TYR A 77 -44.71 -28.31 -30.21
C TYR A 77 -44.96 -29.50 -29.29
N ASN A 78 -46.02 -29.41 -28.50
CA ASN A 78 -46.41 -30.45 -27.55
C ASN A 78 -46.63 -31.78 -28.30
N PRO A 79 -45.75 -32.79 -28.11
CA PRO A 79 -45.81 -34.03 -28.85
C PRO A 79 -47.14 -34.76 -28.67
N ASP A 80 -47.74 -34.68 -27.47
CA ASP A 80 -48.98 -35.36 -27.13
C ASP A 80 -50.19 -34.73 -27.84
N GLU A 81 -50.25 -33.40 -27.93
CA GLU A 81 -51.32 -32.70 -28.68
C GLU A 81 -51.24 -32.99 -30.17
N VAL A 82 -50.04 -32.94 -30.73
CA VAL A 82 -49.80 -33.24 -32.15
C VAL A 82 -50.17 -34.69 -32.44
N TYR A 83 -49.73 -35.63 -31.60
CA TYR A 83 -50.07 -37.05 -31.74
C TYR A 83 -51.57 -37.30 -31.68
N ASN A 84 -52.26 -36.74 -30.69
CA ASN A 84 -53.71 -36.89 -30.53
C ASN A 84 -54.50 -36.31 -31.71
N SER A 85 -54.03 -35.20 -32.29
CA SER A 85 -54.69 -34.59 -33.46
C SER A 85 -54.60 -35.47 -34.72
N VAL A 86 -53.50 -36.18 -34.89
CA VAL A 86 -53.29 -37.13 -36.00
C VAL A 86 -54.03 -38.44 -35.74
N SER A 87 -54.00 -38.96 -34.50
CA SER A 87 -54.69 -40.21 -34.16
C SER A 87 -56.21 -40.10 -34.24
N ASN A 88 -56.75 -38.92 -33.92
CA ASN A 88 -58.18 -38.64 -34.01
C ASN A 88 -58.63 -38.21 -35.41
N GLY A 89 -57.72 -38.19 -36.40
CA GLY A 89 -58.01 -37.85 -37.79
C GLY A 89 -58.35 -36.38 -38.04
N SER A 90 -58.05 -35.48 -37.09
CA SER A 90 -58.31 -34.04 -37.24
C SER A 90 -57.39 -33.38 -38.27
N TYR A 91 -56.17 -33.90 -38.42
CA TYR A 91 -55.22 -33.50 -39.44
C TYR A 91 -54.46 -34.71 -39.96
N THR A 92 -54.16 -34.72 -41.25
CA THR A 92 -53.24 -35.70 -41.84
C THR A 92 -51.80 -35.24 -41.75
N PHE A 93 -50.88 -36.21 -41.82
CA PHE A 93 -49.45 -35.94 -41.77
C PHE A 93 -48.98 -34.98 -42.88
N GLN A 94 -49.52 -35.15 -44.10
CA GLN A 94 -49.18 -34.31 -45.24
C GLN A 94 -49.61 -32.86 -45.03
N GLU A 95 -50.81 -32.63 -44.50
CA GLU A 95 -51.34 -31.29 -44.18
C GLU A 95 -50.51 -30.57 -43.10
N LEU A 96 -50.13 -31.30 -42.05
CA LEU A 96 -49.23 -30.77 -41.03
C LEU A 96 -47.86 -30.47 -41.65
N SER A 97 -47.29 -31.36 -42.46
CA SER A 97 -45.96 -31.20 -43.07
C SER A 97 -45.87 -30.23 -44.27
N SER A 98 -46.98 -29.81 -44.87
CA SER A 98 -47.02 -28.76 -45.92
C SER A 98 -47.17 -27.35 -45.36
N GLY A 99 -47.66 -27.21 -44.11
CA GLY A 99 -47.82 -25.89 -43.48
C GLY A 99 -49.06 -25.13 -43.99
N GLU A 100 -49.96 -25.81 -44.70
CA GLU A 100 -51.18 -25.24 -45.28
C GLU A 100 -52.33 -25.14 -44.26
N THR A 101 -52.12 -25.61 -43.03
CA THR A 101 -53.14 -25.63 -41.96
C THR A 101 -52.92 -24.56 -40.89
N ASN A 102 -54.00 -23.91 -40.44
CA ASN A 102 -54.02 -23.01 -39.27
C ASN A 102 -53.93 -23.76 -37.91
N ALA A 103 -53.20 -24.87 -37.86
CA ALA A 103 -53.06 -25.68 -36.64
C ALA A 103 -52.04 -25.02 -35.69
N SER A 104 -52.52 -24.54 -34.54
CA SER A 104 -51.68 -23.95 -33.49
C SER A 104 -51.63 -24.90 -32.30
N PHE A 105 -50.53 -25.63 -32.14
CA PHE A 105 -50.25 -26.48 -30.99
C PHE A 105 -49.58 -25.69 -29.87
N SER A 106 -49.79 -26.10 -28.61
CA SER A 106 -49.05 -25.53 -27.49
C SER A 106 -47.56 -25.87 -27.58
N LYS A 107 -46.71 -25.05 -26.97
CA LYS A 107 -45.25 -25.23 -26.96
C LYS A 107 -44.79 -25.70 -25.59
N VAL A 108 -43.86 -26.65 -25.57
CA VAL A 108 -43.24 -27.20 -24.36
C VAL A 108 -41.72 -27.05 -24.41
N SER A 109 -41.09 -26.83 -23.25
CA SER A 109 -39.64 -26.71 -23.15
C SER A 109 -38.96 -28.05 -23.42
N CYS A 110 -37.84 -27.99 -24.14
CA CYS A 110 -37.08 -29.19 -24.45
C CYS A 110 -36.34 -29.75 -23.22
N SER A 111 -36.50 -31.04 -22.93
CA SER A 111 -35.87 -31.68 -21.77
C SER A 111 -34.47 -32.25 -22.07
N ASN A 112 -34.27 -32.82 -23.26
CA ASN A 112 -33.05 -33.51 -23.67
C ASN A 112 -32.55 -33.00 -25.02
N TRP A 113 -31.23 -32.98 -25.19
CA TRP A 113 -30.58 -32.35 -26.35
C TRP A 113 -29.68 -33.34 -27.08
N GLU A 114 -29.77 -33.32 -28.40
CA GLU A 114 -28.85 -34.01 -29.31
C GLU A 114 -27.95 -32.97 -29.98
N PHE A 115 -26.64 -33.10 -29.83
CA PHE A 115 -25.67 -32.13 -30.35
C PHE A 115 -24.96 -32.69 -31.58
N SER A 116 -24.81 -31.87 -32.62
CA SER A 116 -24.03 -32.22 -33.82
C SER A 116 -22.55 -32.33 -33.48
N ARG A 117 -21.94 -33.45 -33.91
CA ARG A 117 -20.50 -33.73 -33.77
C ARG A 117 -19.69 -33.45 -35.05
N GLU A 118 -20.28 -32.77 -36.03
CA GLU A 118 -19.65 -32.51 -37.33
C GLU A 118 -18.43 -31.58 -37.21
N VAL A 119 -18.55 -30.55 -36.37
CA VAL A 119 -17.53 -29.49 -36.23
C VAL A 119 -16.78 -29.58 -34.91
N TYR A 120 -17.50 -29.84 -33.81
CA TYR A 120 -16.92 -29.94 -32.47
C TYR A 120 -17.23 -31.31 -31.88
N GLY A 121 -16.32 -31.86 -31.06
CA GLY A 121 -16.62 -33.05 -30.26
C GLY A 121 -17.35 -32.69 -28.96
N ASP A 122 -17.02 -33.37 -27.87
CA ASP A 122 -17.62 -33.09 -26.57
C ASP A 122 -17.06 -31.77 -26.02
N THR A 123 -17.95 -30.82 -25.75
CA THR A 123 -17.65 -29.50 -25.16
C THR A 123 -18.31 -29.35 -23.78
N ILE A 124 -17.89 -28.33 -23.02
CA ILE A 124 -18.53 -27.97 -21.74
C ILE A 124 -20.04 -27.72 -21.92
N VAL A 125 -20.44 -27.20 -23.09
CA VAL A 125 -21.86 -26.95 -23.40
C VAL A 125 -22.62 -28.26 -23.54
N THR A 126 -22.06 -29.24 -24.25
CA THR A 126 -22.68 -30.55 -24.44
C THR A 126 -22.71 -31.37 -23.15
N GLN A 127 -21.67 -31.30 -22.32
CA GLN A 127 -21.54 -32.13 -21.13
C GLN A 127 -22.40 -31.61 -19.96
N PHE A 128 -22.56 -30.30 -19.83
CA PHE A 128 -23.35 -29.69 -18.75
C PHE A 128 -24.67 -29.07 -19.23
N TYR A 129 -25.11 -29.39 -20.45
CA TYR A 129 -26.36 -28.92 -21.05
C TYR A 129 -26.57 -27.40 -20.91
N LEU A 130 -25.56 -26.62 -21.28
CA LEU A 130 -25.56 -25.14 -21.13
C LEU A 130 -26.30 -24.44 -22.26
N VAL A 131 -27.57 -24.76 -22.46
CA VAL A 131 -28.43 -24.25 -23.52
C VAL A 131 -29.71 -23.67 -22.94
N CYS A 132 -30.36 -22.74 -23.66
CA CYS A 132 -31.62 -22.12 -23.24
C CYS A 132 -31.50 -21.44 -21.87
N ASP A 133 -32.22 -21.88 -20.84
CA ASP A 133 -32.25 -21.27 -19.50
C ASP A 133 -30.87 -21.19 -18.82
N SER A 134 -29.94 -22.07 -19.19
CA SER A 134 -28.57 -22.11 -18.66
C SER A 134 -27.52 -21.52 -19.62
N ALA A 135 -27.92 -20.99 -20.78
CA ALA A 135 -27.01 -20.45 -21.79
C ALA A 135 -26.18 -19.26 -21.29
N TRP A 136 -26.75 -18.44 -20.40
CA TRP A 136 -26.08 -17.28 -19.79
C TRP A 136 -24.81 -17.68 -19.02
N LEU A 137 -24.75 -18.91 -18.48
CA LEU A 137 -23.61 -19.38 -17.70
C LEU A 137 -22.34 -19.48 -18.55
N ARG A 138 -22.45 -19.68 -19.87
CA ARG A 138 -21.31 -19.72 -20.80
C ARG A 138 -20.61 -18.37 -20.89
N SER A 139 -21.39 -17.32 -21.11
CA SER A 139 -20.90 -15.95 -21.22
C SER A 139 -20.39 -15.41 -19.90
N THR A 140 -21.14 -15.67 -18.82
CA THR A 140 -20.71 -15.34 -17.46
C THR A 140 -19.41 -16.04 -17.08
N SER A 141 -19.19 -17.29 -17.48
CA SER A 141 -17.91 -17.98 -17.25
C SER A 141 -16.74 -17.28 -17.95
N LYS A 142 -16.92 -16.83 -19.21
CA LYS A 142 -15.93 -16.01 -19.94
C LYS A 142 -15.70 -14.67 -19.22
N THR A 143 -16.74 -13.98 -18.76
CA THR A 143 -16.62 -12.72 -17.99
C THR A 143 -15.87 -12.95 -16.66
N LEU A 144 -16.18 -14.01 -15.93
CA LEU A 144 -15.52 -14.38 -14.67
C LEU A 144 -14.04 -14.74 -14.88
N TYR A 145 -13.68 -15.33 -16.01
CA TYR A 145 -12.28 -15.51 -16.39
C TYR A 145 -11.53 -14.17 -16.48
N PHE A 146 -12.10 -13.17 -17.17
CA PHE A 146 -11.51 -11.82 -17.22
C PHE A 146 -11.48 -11.12 -15.85
N PHE A 147 -12.43 -11.40 -14.98
CA PHE A 147 -12.38 -10.96 -13.58
C PHE A 147 -11.20 -11.61 -12.84
N GLY A 148 -10.96 -12.89 -13.03
CA GLY A 148 -9.75 -13.59 -12.57
C GLY A 148 -8.47 -12.93 -13.08
N ARG A 149 -8.41 -12.60 -14.38
CA ARG A 149 -7.27 -11.88 -14.99
C ARG A 149 -7.01 -10.52 -14.33
N LEU A 150 -8.06 -9.78 -13.99
CA LEU A 150 -7.95 -8.51 -13.25
C LEU A 150 -7.29 -8.72 -11.88
N LEU A 151 -7.79 -9.68 -11.10
CA LEU A 151 -7.23 -10.01 -9.78
C LEU A 151 -5.77 -10.47 -9.88
N GLY A 152 -5.47 -11.34 -10.86
CA GLY A 152 -4.12 -11.81 -11.14
C GLY A 152 -3.14 -10.67 -11.43
N ALA A 153 -3.52 -9.71 -12.27
CA ALA A 153 -2.66 -8.56 -12.59
C ALA A 153 -2.30 -7.72 -11.36
N VAL A 154 -3.26 -7.47 -10.46
CA VAL A 154 -3.04 -6.69 -9.24
C VAL A 154 -2.18 -7.45 -8.24
N VAL A 155 -2.53 -8.71 -7.98
CA VAL A 155 -1.86 -9.53 -6.96
C VAL A 155 -0.44 -9.93 -7.41
N PHE A 156 -0.30 -10.55 -8.59
CA PHE A 156 1.03 -11.00 -9.06
C PHE A 156 1.96 -9.83 -9.36
N GLY A 157 1.44 -8.69 -9.81
CA GLY A 157 2.23 -7.46 -9.97
C GLY A 157 2.92 -7.07 -8.66
N GLN A 158 2.15 -6.88 -7.59
CA GLN A 158 2.69 -6.51 -6.27
C GLN A 158 3.58 -7.60 -5.67
N LEU A 159 3.16 -8.87 -5.75
CA LEU A 159 3.95 -9.97 -5.23
C LEU A 159 5.29 -10.11 -5.95
N SER A 160 5.35 -9.85 -7.25
CA SER A 160 6.61 -9.90 -8.00
C SER A 160 7.58 -8.79 -7.63
N ASP A 161 7.08 -7.62 -7.20
CA ASP A 161 7.93 -6.55 -6.65
C ASP A 161 8.43 -6.88 -5.22
N ILE A 162 7.69 -7.70 -4.47
CA ILE A 162 8.03 -8.08 -3.09
C ILE A 162 9.01 -9.26 -3.08
N PHE A 163 8.66 -10.36 -3.75
CA PHE A 163 9.38 -11.63 -3.70
C PHE A 163 10.43 -11.79 -4.82
N GLY A 164 10.31 -11.03 -5.91
CA GLY A 164 11.16 -11.16 -7.09
C GLY A 164 10.41 -11.67 -8.32
N ARG A 165 10.99 -11.51 -9.50
CA ARG A 165 10.38 -11.92 -10.76
C ARG A 165 10.48 -13.43 -10.94
N ARG A 166 11.65 -14.01 -10.68
CA ARG A 166 11.91 -15.45 -10.83
C ARG A 166 10.97 -16.33 -9.97
N PRO A 167 10.84 -16.14 -8.64
CA PRO A 167 9.96 -17.01 -7.83
C PRO A 167 8.49 -16.85 -8.20
N MET A 168 8.04 -15.64 -8.54
CA MET A 168 6.65 -15.42 -8.96
C MET A 168 6.35 -16.01 -10.34
N PHE A 169 7.33 -16.04 -11.24
CA PHE A 169 7.20 -16.73 -12.53
C PHE A 169 6.92 -18.23 -12.34
N PHE A 170 7.69 -18.91 -11.48
CA PHE A 170 7.47 -20.33 -11.18
C PHE A 170 6.21 -20.59 -10.35
N ALA A 171 5.86 -19.70 -9.43
CA ALA A 171 4.59 -19.78 -8.72
C ALA A 171 3.40 -19.68 -9.69
N GLY A 172 3.48 -18.80 -10.70
CA GLY A 172 2.48 -18.69 -11.75
C GLY A 172 2.36 -19.96 -12.60
N LEU A 173 3.49 -20.55 -13.00
CA LEU A 173 3.52 -21.83 -13.72
C LEU A 173 2.91 -22.97 -12.90
N LEU A 174 3.30 -23.11 -11.64
CA LEU A 174 2.76 -24.14 -10.74
C LEU A 174 1.26 -23.98 -10.53
N MET A 175 0.80 -22.73 -10.30
CA MET A 175 -0.62 -22.43 -10.16
C MET A 175 -1.39 -22.77 -11.43
N LEU A 176 -0.86 -22.42 -12.61
CA LEU A 176 -1.49 -22.73 -13.90
C LEU A 176 -1.59 -24.24 -14.14
N LEU A 177 -0.54 -25.00 -13.79
CA LEU A 177 -0.51 -26.45 -13.90
C LEU A 177 -1.59 -27.11 -13.02
N ILE A 178 -1.63 -26.76 -11.72
CA ILE A 178 -2.59 -27.33 -10.77
C ILE A 178 -4.02 -26.99 -11.21
N VAL A 179 -4.27 -25.72 -11.50
CA VAL A 179 -5.62 -25.24 -11.81
C VAL A 179 -6.11 -25.80 -13.16
N GLY A 180 -5.25 -25.87 -14.18
CA GLY A 180 -5.61 -26.45 -15.49
C GLY A 180 -5.97 -27.93 -15.39
N CYS A 181 -5.19 -28.73 -14.64
CA CYS A 181 -5.51 -30.14 -14.41
C CYS A 181 -6.83 -30.34 -13.66
N VAL A 182 -7.10 -29.51 -12.64
CA VAL A 182 -8.36 -29.59 -11.88
C VAL A 182 -9.55 -29.11 -12.72
N ALA A 183 -9.37 -28.09 -13.55
CA ALA A 183 -10.40 -27.63 -14.49
C ALA A 183 -10.78 -28.74 -15.48
N ALA A 184 -9.79 -29.46 -16.03
CA ALA A 184 -10.02 -30.61 -16.90
C ALA A 184 -10.76 -31.77 -16.20
N ALA A 185 -10.49 -31.99 -14.91
CA ALA A 185 -11.12 -33.03 -14.11
C ALA A 185 -12.50 -32.62 -13.53
N SER A 186 -12.96 -31.38 -13.77
CA SER A 186 -14.16 -30.86 -13.12
C SER A 186 -15.44 -31.64 -13.50
N PRO A 187 -16.28 -32.04 -12.52
CA PRO A 187 -17.51 -32.80 -12.78
C PRO A 187 -18.74 -31.92 -12.99
N SER A 188 -18.66 -30.61 -12.71
CA SER A 188 -19.78 -29.68 -12.82
C SER A 188 -19.29 -28.25 -13.04
N MET A 189 -20.17 -27.38 -13.54
CA MET A 189 -19.85 -25.95 -13.73
C MET A 189 -19.52 -25.22 -12.41
N PHE A 190 -20.10 -25.63 -11.28
CA PHE A 190 -19.82 -25.04 -9.98
C PHE A 190 -18.38 -25.31 -9.51
N VAL A 191 -17.77 -26.41 -9.96
CA VAL A 191 -16.35 -26.69 -9.75
C VAL A 191 -15.51 -26.00 -10.82
N PHE A 192 -15.91 -26.08 -12.09
CA PHE A 192 -15.17 -25.50 -13.20
C PHE A 192 -14.95 -23.99 -13.05
N ILE A 193 -15.99 -23.21 -12.72
CA ILE A 193 -15.94 -21.74 -12.71
C ILE A 193 -14.89 -21.17 -11.73
N PRO A 194 -14.84 -21.57 -10.44
CA PRO A 194 -13.81 -21.08 -9.52
C PRO A 194 -12.38 -21.35 -10.00
N PHE A 195 -12.11 -22.56 -10.53
CA PHE A 195 -10.80 -22.89 -11.09
C PHE A 195 -10.53 -22.09 -12.37
N TYR A 196 -11.54 -21.85 -13.19
CA TYR A 196 -11.41 -21.01 -14.38
C TYR A 196 -11.07 -19.53 -14.03
N ILE A 197 -11.62 -18.99 -12.94
CA ILE A 197 -11.21 -17.67 -12.40
C ILE A 197 -9.74 -17.69 -11.98
N LEU A 198 -9.31 -18.73 -11.24
CA LEU A 198 -7.93 -18.88 -10.80
C LEU A 198 -6.97 -19.06 -11.99
N GLN A 199 -7.41 -19.74 -13.04
CA GLN A 199 -6.67 -19.92 -14.29
C GLN A 199 -6.43 -18.58 -14.97
N GLY A 200 -7.46 -17.73 -15.04
CA GLY A 200 -7.31 -16.35 -15.54
C GLY A 200 -6.32 -15.53 -14.71
N ALA A 201 -6.37 -15.67 -13.39
CA ALA A 201 -5.43 -14.99 -12.50
C ALA A 201 -3.98 -15.47 -12.71
N ALA A 202 -3.75 -16.78 -12.77
CA ALA A 202 -2.45 -17.39 -13.02
C ALA A 202 -1.89 -17.01 -14.40
N GLN A 203 -2.72 -17.11 -15.44
CA GLN A 203 -2.35 -16.76 -16.82
C GLN A 203 -1.86 -15.32 -16.93
N THR A 204 -2.62 -14.36 -16.37
CA THR A 204 -2.27 -12.94 -16.47
C THR A 204 -1.09 -12.58 -15.57
N GLY A 205 -1.02 -13.17 -14.37
CA GLY A 205 0.12 -12.99 -13.48
C GLY A 205 1.43 -13.47 -14.11
N LEU A 206 1.42 -14.68 -14.68
CA LEU A 206 2.57 -15.25 -15.38
C LEU A 206 3.01 -14.39 -16.57
N PHE A 207 2.07 -13.98 -17.42
CA PHE A 207 2.37 -13.14 -18.58
C PHE A 207 2.99 -11.79 -18.19
N LEU A 208 2.46 -11.13 -17.14
CA LEU A 208 2.95 -9.83 -16.69
C LEU A 208 4.37 -9.93 -16.11
N VAL A 209 4.65 -10.97 -15.33
CA VAL A 209 6.00 -11.25 -14.80
C VAL A 209 6.96 -11.55 -15.96
N ALA A 210 6.55 -12.40 -16.91
CA ALA A 210 7.35 -12.73 -18.10
C ALA A 210 7.69 -11.48 -18.93
N TYR A 211 6.69 -10.63 -19.22
CA TYR A 211 6.86 -9.38 -19.94
C TYR A 211 7.86 -8.43 -19.24
N THR A 212 7.75 -8.33 -17.93
CA THR A 212 8.65 -7.48 -17.12
C THR A 212 10.08 -8.02 -17.14
N MET A 213 10.27 -9.35 -17.02
CA MET A 213 11.58 -9.97 -17.14
C MET A 213 12.21 -9.72 -18.52
N CYS A 214 11.45 -9.82 -19.60
CA CYS A 214 11.95 -9.53 -20.96
C CYS A 214 12.46 -8.09 -21.10
N THR A 215 11.71 -7.11 -20.58
CA THR A 215 12.07 -5.69 -20.74
C THR A 215 13.17 -5.23 -19.77
N GLU A 216 13.32 -5.89 -18.62
CA GLU A 216 14.42 -5.65 -17.68
C GLU A 216 15.74 -6.34 -18.08
N LEU A 217 15.67 -7.41 -18.88
CA LEU A 217 16.84 -8.18 -19.37
C LEU A 217 17.63 -7.45 -20.48
N VAL A 218 16.95 -6.67 -21.31
CA VAL A 218 17.55 -6.00 -22.49
C VAL A 218 17.85 -4.52 -22.24
N GLY A 219 18.80 -3.99 -23.02
CA GLY A 219 19.13 -2.57 -23.00
C GLY A 219 17.98 -1.67 -23.48
N PRO A 220 18.00 -0.36 -23.14
CA PRO A 220 16.91 0.57 -23.42
C PRO A 220 16.47 0.62 -24.90
N SER A 221 17.40 0.51 -25.85
CA SER A 221 17.12 0.57 -27.29
C SER A 221 16.28 -0.62 -27.80
N TYR A 222 16.35 -1.77 -27.12
CA TYR A 222 15.69 -3.01 -27.53
C TYR A 222 14.45 -3.35 -26.70
N ARG A 223 14.08 -2.55 -25.69
CA ARG A 223 12.90 -2.82 -24.83
C ARG A 223 11.59 -2.91 -25.63
N VAL A 224 11.42 -2.04 -26.61
CA VAL A 224 10.25 -2.05 -27.51
C VAL A 224 10.21 -3.35 -28.32
N LEU A 225 11.35 -3.75 -28.89
CA LEU A 225 11.46 -5.00 -29.63
C LEU A 225 11.14 -6.22 -28.74
N ALA A 226 11.70 -6.28 -27.52
CA ALA A 226 11.43 -7.36 -26.58
C ALA A 226 9.94 -7.45 -26.19
N GLY A 227 9.28 -6.31 -26.00
CA GLY A 227 7.85 -6.24 -25.72
C GLY A 227 6.97 -6.71 -26.88
N PHE A 228 7.35 -6.44 -28.13
CA PHE A 228 6.65 -6.98 -29.30
C PHE A 228 6.97 -8.45 -29.56
N LEU A 229 8.20 -8.89 -29.28
CA LEU A 229 8.62 -10.28 -29.49
C LEU A 229 7.77 -11.23 -28.64
N ILE A 230 7.59 -10.94 -27.34
CA ILE A 230 6.77 -11.78 -26.46
C ILE A 230 5.29 -11.84 -26.90
N GLN A 231 4.76 -10.76 -27.48
CA GLN A 231 3.42 -10.74 -28.07
C GLN A 231 3.37 -11.55 -29.37
N GLY A 232 4.41 -11.51 -30.21
CA GLY A 232 4.48 -12.37 -31.39
C GLY A 232 4.43 -13.86 -31.03
N PHE A 233 5.12 -14.28 -29.96
CA PHE A 233 5.01 -15.65 -29.44
C PHE A 233 3.63 -15.97 -28.88
N TYR A 234 2.94 -14.97 -28.29
CA TYR A 234 1.55 -15.12 -27.90
C TYR A 234 0.67 -15.42 -29.11
N SER A 235 0.82 -14.67 -30.22
CA SER A 235 0.08 -14.90 -31.46
C SER A 235 0.38 -16.26 -32.08
N ILE A 236 1.62 -16.76 -31.99
CA ILE A 236 1.96 -18.14 -32.40
C ILE A 236 1.18 -19.17 -31.57
N GLY A 237 1.11 -18.99 -30.25
CA GLY A 237 0.28 -19.85 -29.39
C GLY A 237 -1.21 -19.73 -29.70
N TYR A 238 -1.68 -18.52 -29.99
CA TYR A 238 -3.06 -18.27 -30.38
C TYR A 238 -3.41 -19.04 -31.67
N MET A 239 -2.54 -19.05 -32.68
CA MET A 239 -2.71 -19.87 -33.89
C MET A 239 -2.62 -21.37 -33.59
N ALA A 240 -1.62 -21.79 -32.82
CA ALA A 240 -1.37 -23.20 -32.53
C ALA A 240 -2.52 -23.86 -31.74
N LEU A 241 -3.25 -23.10 -30.92
CA LEU A 241 -4.43 -23.59 -30.21
C LEU A 241 -5.51 -24.14 -31.16
N SER A 242 -5.69 -23.52 -32.34
CA SER A 242 -6.60 -24.02 -33.37
C SER A 242 -6.19 -25.42 -33.84
N GLY A 243 -4.89 -25.63 -34.07
CA GLY A 243 -4.37 -26.95 -34.44
C GLY A 243 -4.56 -28.00 -33.34
N VAL A 244 -4.34 -27.63 -32.07
CA VAL A 244 -4.59 -28.54 -30.93
C VAL A 244 -6.07 -28.91 -30.86
N ALA A 245 -6.98 -27.93 -31.00
CA ALA A 245 -8.42 -28.15 -30.96
C ALA A 245 -8.97 -28.91 -32.20
N TYR A 246 -8.26 -28.87 -33.32
CA TYR A 246 -8.58 -29.67 -34.51
C TYR A 246 -8.18 -31.15 -34.34
N LEU A 247 -7.07 -31.41 -33.65
CA LEU A 247 -6.57 -32.77 -33.42
C LEU A 247 -7.25 -33.49 -32.24
N ILE A 248 -7.75 -32.74 -31.25
CA ILE A 248 -8.33 -33.29 -30.02
C ILE A 248 -9.81 -32.89 -29.94
N TYR A 249 -10.69 -33.89 -29.91
CA TYR A 249 -12.14 -33.68 -29.98
C TYR A 249 -12.84 -33.46 -28.62
N ASP A 250 -12.23 -33.87 -27.50
CA ASP A 250 -12.83 -33.73 -26.17
C ASP A 250 -12.13 -32.62 -25.37
N TRP A 251 -12.95 -31.70 -24.85
CA TRP A 251 -12.51 -30.50 -24.13
C TRP A 251 -11.61 -30.78 -22.92
N ARG A 252 -11.78 -31.91 -22.23
CA ARG A 252 -10.94 -32.29 -21.08
C ARG A 252 -9.52 -32.56 -21.52
N TYR A 253 -9.35 -33.26 -22.64
CA TYR A 253 -8.04 -33.54 -23.20
C TYR A 253 -7.43 -32.30 -23.85
N ILE A 254 -8.23 -31.39 -24.42
CA ILE A 254 -7.73 -30.08 -24.86
C ILE A 254 -7.10 -29.34 -23.67
N GLU A 255 -7.81 -29.26 -22.53
CA GLU A 255 -7.33 -28.57 -21.34
C GLU A 255 -6.03 -29.20 -20.78
N VAL A 256 -5.95 -30.53 -20.73
CA VAL A 256 -4.71 -31.23 -20.34
C VAL A 256 -3.58 -30.98 -21.34
N ALA A 257 -3.86 -31.07 -22.64
CA ALA A 257 -2.86 -30.89 -23.70
C ALA A 257 -2.24 -29.50 -23.71
N ILE A 258 -3.03 -28.45 -23.45
CA ILE A 258 -2.51 -27.08 -23.37
C ILE A 258 -1.75 -26.81 -22.06
N THR A 259 -2.08 -27.55 -20.99
CA THR A 259 -1.41 -27.41 -19.68
C THR A 259 -0.09 -28.18 -19.62
N LEU A 260 0.00 -29.33 -20.29
CA LEU A 260 1.17 -30.22 -20.23
C LEU A 260 2.52 -29.54 -20.57
N PRO A 261 2.62 -28.63 -21.56
CA PRO A 261 3.85 -27.90 -21.85
C PRO A 261 4.40 -27.09 -20.66
N VAL A 262 3.57 -26.75 -19.66
CA VAL A 262 4.02 -26.08 -18.42
C VAL A 262 5.08 -26.90 -17.69
N VAL A 263 4.99 -28.23 -17.73
CA VAL A 263 5.95 -29.14 -17.08
C VAL A 263 7.36 -28.99 -17.68
N LEU A 264 7.45 -28.75 -19.00
CA LEU A 264 8.74 -28.52 -19.67
C LEU A 264 9.42 -27.24 -19.15
N PHE A 265 8.64 -26.24 -18.76
CA PHE A 265 9.16 -25.00 -18.18
C PHE A 265 9.62 -25.15 -16.73
N ALA A 266 9.37 -26.27 -16.05
CA ALA A 266 9.99 -26.55 -14.75
C ALA A 266 11.52 -26.65 -14.87
N ALA A 267 12.05 -27.12 -16.01
CA ALA A 267 13.48 -27.14 -16.29
C ALA A 267 14.10 -25.73 -16.33
N TYR A 268 13.30 -24.67 -16.51
CA TYR A 268 13.79 -23.29 -16.51
C TYR A 268 14.24 -22.82 -15.12
N LEU A 269 13.90 -23.55 -14.05
CA LEU A 269 14.32 -23.25 -12.67
C LEU A 269 15.82 -23.03 -12.56
N CYS A 270 16.64 -23.81 -13.27
CA CYS A 270 18.10 -23.73 -13.24
C CYS A 270 18.67 -22.72 -14.24
N ILE A 271 17.85 -22.22 -15.16
CA ILE A 271 18.30 -21.52 -16.38
C ILE A 271 18.06 -20.01 -16.26
N LEU A 272 16.88 -19.61 -15.76
CA LEU A 272 16.48 -18.21 -15.67
C LEU A 272 17.08 -17.52 -14.43
N PRO A 273 17.86 -16.44 -14.60
CA PRO A 273 18.31 -15.62 -13.47
C PRO A 273 17.16 -14.77 -12.91
N GLU A 274 17.38 -14.21 -11.72
CA GLU A 274 16.52 -13.14 -11.20
C GLU A 274 16.81 -11.80 -11.91
N SER A 275 15.86 -10.87 -11.87
CA SER A 275 16.05 -9.53 -12.43
C SER A 275 17.15 -8.76 -11.71
N ILE A 276 18.18 -8.38 -12.46
CA ILE A 276 19.30 -7.56 -11.96
C ILE A 276 18.78 -6.23 -11.40
N ARG A 277 17.80 -5.62 -12.08
CA ARG A 277 17.19 -4.35 -11.67
C ARG A 277 16.46 -4.50 -10.33
N TRP A 278 15.73 -5.59 -10.14
CA TRP A 278 15.05 -5.89 -8.88
C TRP A 278 16.05 -6.17 -7.75
N LEU A 279 17.11 -6.95 -8.00
CA LEU A 279 18.16 -7.25 -7.01
C LEU A 279 18.84 -5.97 -6.51
N LEU A 280 19.23 -5.08 -7.42
CA LEU A 280 19.78 -3.77 -7.09
C LEU A 280 18.78 -2.92 -6.28
N SER A 281 17.49 -2.95 -6.63
CA SER A 281 16.46 -2.21 -5.89
C SER A 281 16.24 -2.69 -4.44
N LYS A 282 16.58 -3.95 -4.14
CA LYS A 282 16.47 -4.58 -2.83
C LYS A 282 17.78 -4.56 -2.02
N GLY A 283 18.85 -3.98 -2.58
CA GLY A 283 20.17 -3.97 -1.94
C GLY A 283 20.90 -5.32 -1.96
N ARG A 284 20.46 -6.28 -2.79
CA ARG A 284 21.14 -7.58 -2.98
C ARG A 284 22.25 -7.46 -4.03
N GLU A 285 23.26 -6.66 -3.70
CA GLU A 285 24.32 -6.26 -4.64
C GLU A 285 25.18 -7.44 -5.09
N GLU A 286 25.57 -8.32 -4.17
CA GLU A 286 26.48 -9.43 -4.47
C GLU A 286 25.89 -10.42 -5.50
N GLU A 287 24.60 -10.75 -5.37
CA GLU A 287 23.89 -11.57 -6.35
C GLU A 287 23.75 -10.87 -7.70
N ALA A 288 23.54 -9.54 -7.70
CA ALA A 288 23.48 -8.75 -8.93
C ALA A 288 24.85 -8.76 -9.64
N LYS A 289 25.96 -8.60 -8.89
CA LYS A 289 27.32 -8.66 -9.41
C LYS A 289 27.64 -10.04 -10.00
N GLU A 290 27.23 -11.12 -9.34
CA GLU A 290 27.42 -12.50 -9.84
C GLU A 290 26.74 -12.71 -11.20
N ILE A 291 25.48 -12.25 -11.33
CA ILE A 291 24.76 -12.32 -12.60
C ILE A 291 25.43 -11.44 -13.66
N ILE A 292 25.87 -10.24 -13.31
CA ILE A 292 26.57 -9.32 -14.23
C ILE A 292 27.90 -9.93 -14.73
N LYS A 293 28.69 -10.55 -13.85
CA LYS A 293 29.93 -11.27 -14.22
C LYS A 293 29.63 -12.37 -15.22
N LYS A 294 28.60 -13.18 -14.96
CA LYS A 294 28.14 -14.23 -15.88
C LYS A 294 27.68 -13.69 -17.25
N VAL A 295 27.00 -12.54 -17.27
CA VAL A 295 26.60 -11.86 -18.51
C VAL A 295 27.83 -11.43 -19.31
N ALA A 296 28.81 -10.81 -18.66
CA ALA A 296 30.04 -10.36 -19.31
C ALA A 296 30.91 -11.51 -19.83
N GLU A 297 31.06 -12.58 -19.06
CA GLU A 297 31.77 -13.80 -19.50
C GLU A 297 31.12 -14.38 -20.76
N THR A 298 29.79 -14.50 -20.76
CA THR A 298 29.04 -15.06 -21.90
C THR A 298 29.08 -14.14 -23.11
N ASN A 299 29.01 -12.83 -22.91
CA ASN A 299 29.06 -11.83 -23.97
C ASN A 299 30.50 -11.47 -24.40
N LYS A 300 31.52 -12.04 -23.74
CA LYS A 300 32.94 -11.78 -23.99
C LYS A 300 33.31 -10.29 -23.87
N VAL A 301 32.77 -9.62 -22.85
CA VAL A 301 33.04 -8.20 -22.56
C VAL A 301 33.93 -8.10 -21.31
N PRO A 302 35.05 -7.36 -21.34
CA PRO A 302 35.85 -7.13 -20.14
C PRO A 302 35.12 -6.23 -19.15
N ILE A 303 35.03 -6.66 -17.89
CA ILE A 303 34.55 -5.85 -16.77
C ILE A 303 35.75 -5.51 -15.88
N THR A 304 35.92 -4.24 -15.52
CA THR A 304 36.79 -3.78 -14.43
C THR A 304 36.02 -3.75 -13.11
N GLU A 305 36.69 -4.06 -12.00
CA GLU A 305 36.05 -4.08 -10.67
C GLU A 305 35.52 -2.70 -10.26
N ASP A 306 36.15 -1.62 -10.74
CA ASP A 306 35.65 -0.25 -10.63
C ASP A 306 34.23 -0.09 -11.21
N MET A 307 33.89 -0.75 -12.33
CA MET A 307 32.54 -0.68 -12.92
C MET A 307 31.47 -1.39 -12.09
N LEU A 308 31.87 -2.38 -11.28
CA LEU A 308 30.99 -3.11 -10.35
C LEU A 308 30.81 -2.35 -9.03
N GLU A 309 31.82 -1.61 -8.58
CA GLU A 309 31.75 -0.73 -7.40
C GLU A 309 30.91 0.53 -7.66
N ASP A 310 30.94 1.05 -8.88
CA ASP A 310 30.26 2.27 -9.31
C ASP A 310 28.73 2.11 -9.50
N LEU A 311 28.20 0.90 -9.27
CA LEU A 311 26.77 0.58 -9.16
C LEU A 311 26.11 1.22 -7.92
N ARG A 312 26.91 1.67 -6.94
CA ARG A 312 26.46 2.15 -5.62
C ARG A 312 25.80 3.53 -5.57
N SER A 313 25.77 4.34 -6.62
CA SER A 313 25.54 5.80 -6.46
C SER A 313 24.37 6.51 -7.17
N PRO A 314 23.52 5.91 -8.03
CA PRO A 314 22.39 6.67 -8.61
C PRO A 314 21.07 6.59 -7.84
N SER A 315 20.84 5.51 -7.08
CA SER A 315 19.55 5.21 -6.43
C SER A 315 19.21 6.18 -5.29
N GLU A 316 20.22 6.81 -4.69
CA GLU A 316 20.07 7.81 -3.63
C GLU A 316 20.06 9.25 -4.17
N LYS A 317 20.81 9.55 -5.24
CA LYS A 317 20.89 10.93 -5.79
C LYS A 317 19.63 11.37 -6.54
N GLN A 318 18.81 10.45 -7.04
CA GLN A 318 17.53 10.81 -7.70
C GLN A 318 16.36 11.05 -6.72
N LYS A 319 16.54 10.85 -5.41
CA LYS A 319 15.56 11.26 -4.40
C LYS A 319 15.73 12.72 -3.94
N GLU A 320 16.76 13.44 -4.38
CA GLU A 320 17.07 14.79 -3.88
C GLU A 320 16.61 15.95 -4.78
N ALA A 321 15.80 15.72 -5.83
CA ALA A 321 15.37 16.83 -6.71
C ALA A 321 13.91 16.77 -7.19
N VAL A 322 13.05 15.91 -6.64
CA VAL A 322 11.62 15.91 -6.96
C VAL A 322 10.82 16.13 -5.69
N ASP A 323 10.03 17.21 -5.71
CA ASP A 323 9.13 17.69 -4.68
C ASP A 323 8.51 16.56 -3.81
N ASP A 324 8.58 16.73 -2.48
CA ASP A 324 8.26 15.73 -1.43
C ASP A 324 6.77 15.34 -1.36
N ARG A 325 6.00 15.68 -2.39
CA ARG A 325 4.58 15.40 -2.51
C ARG A 325 4.35 13.95 -2.91
N LYS A 326 3.79 13.16 -1.99
CA LYS A 326 3.28 11.82 -2.29
C LYS A 326 2.06 11.93 -3.20
N TYR A 327 2.23 11.63 -4.48
CA TYR A 327 1.15 11.56 -5.44
C TYR A 327 0.29 10.31 -5.21
N THR A 328 -1.01 10.49 -5.32
CA THR A 328 -2.03 9.44 -5.14
C THR A 328 -2.89 9.35 -6.39
N PHE A 329 -3.72 8.30 -6.50
CA PHE A 329 -4.64 8.16 -7.64
C PHE A 329 -5.60 9.35 -7.78
N VAL A 330 -5.92 10.03 -6.67
CA VAL A 330 -6.78 11.23 -6.65
C VAL A 330 -6.16 12.38 -7.44
N ASP A 331 -4.82 12.44 -7.54
CA ASP A 331 -4.15 13.49 -8.31
C ASP A 331 -4.34 13.34 -9.83
N LEU A 332 -4.78 12.18 -10.34
CA LEU A 332 -5.23 12.01 -11.73
C LEU A 332 -6.60 12.67 -11.99
N PHE A 333 -7.43 12.80 -10.95
CA PHE A 333 -8.79 13.36 -11.04
C PHE A 333 -8.86 14.85 -10.69
N ARG A 334 -7.80 15.42 -10.08
CA ARG A 334 -7.81 16.81 -9.59
C ARG A 334 -7.74 17.86 -10.70
N PRO A 335 -6.73 17.88 -11.59
CA PRO A 335 -6.68 18.87 -12.66
C PRO A 335 -7.60 18.45 -13.81
N PHE A 336 -8.48 19.36 -14.26
CA PHE A 336 -9.45 19.07 -15.32
C PHE A 336 -8.81 18.53 -16.62
N ARG A 337 -7.66 19.10 -17.04
CA ARG A 337 -6.92 18.60 -18.22
C ARG A 337 -6.39 17.17 -18.03
N MET A 338 -5.89 16.85 -16.84
CA MET A 338 -5.44 15.49 -16.51
C MET A 338 -6.61 14.51 -16.46
N LEU A 339 -7.75 14.94 -15.91
CA LEU A 339 -8.96 14.12 -15.86
C LEU A 339 -9.46 13.75 -17.26
N ILE A 340 -9.63 14.73 -18.14
CA ILE A 340 -10.09 14.48 -19.53
C ILE A 340 -9.12 13.55 -20.25
N LEU A 341 -7.82 13.82 -20.13
CA LEU A 341 -6.78 13.01 -20.75
C LEU A 341 -6.79 11.58 -20.21
N SER A 342 -6.94 11.39 -18.89
CA SER A 342 -7.00 10.08 -18.25
C SER A 342 -8.25 9.31 -18.68
N LEU A 343 -9.43 9.95 -18.65
CA LEU A 343 -10.70 9.35 -19.08
C LEU A 343 -10.64 8.91 -20.55
N ASN A 344 -10.06 9.73 -21.42
CA ASN A 344 -9.90 9.42 -22.82
C ASN A 344 -8.98 8.20 -23.03
N VAL A 345 -7.84 8.14 -22.34
CA VAL A 345 -6.95 6.97 -22.38
C VAL A 345 -7.67 5.73 -21.85
N TRP A 346 -8.38 5.82 -20.73
CA TRP A 346 -9.09 4.68 -20.15
C TRP A 346 -10.22 4.16 -21.03
N PHE A 347 -10.97 5.06 -21.68
CA PHE A 347 -12.01 4.70 -22.64
C PHE A 347 -11.40 4.00 -23.86
N ASN A 348 -10.29 4.51 -24.39
CA ASN A 348 -9.57 3.85 -25.48
C ASN A 348 -9.06 2.45 -25.10
N TRP A 349 -8.53 2.27 -23.89
CA TRP A 349 -8.12 0.94 -23.40
C TRP A 349 -9.29 -0.02 -23.25
N LEU A 350 -10.41 0.46 -22.72
CA LEU A 350 -11.64 -0.31 -22.56
C LEU A 350 -12.17 -0.78 -23.92
N VAL A 351 -12.32 0.12 -24.88
CA VAL A 351 -12.83 -0.20 -26.22
C VAL A 351 -11.88 -1.11 -26.98
N ASN A 352 -10.57 -0.84 -26.97
CA ASN A 352 -9.59 -1.70 -27.64
C ASN A 352 -9.67 -3.14 -27.11
N ALA A 353 -9.70 -3.33 -25.79
CA ALA A 353 -9.79 -4.66 -25.21
C ALA A 353 -11.15 -5.32 -25.53
N MET A 354 -12.24 -4.57 -25.42
CA MET A 354 -13.59 -5.06 -25.73
C MET A 354 -13.68 -5.58 -27.17
N VAL A 355 -13.24 -4.79 -28.16
CA VAL A 355 -13.31 -5.21 -29.56
C VAL A 355 -12.27 -6.30 -29.86
N TYR A 356 -11.07 -6.22 -29.29
CA TYR A 356 -10.03 -7.22 -29.50
C TYR A 356 -10.48 -8.61 -29.05
N TYR A 357 -11.03 -8.72 -27.84
CA TYR A 357 -11.54 -9.98 -27.30
C TYR A 357 -12.90 -10.35 -27.89
N GLY A 358 -13.74 -9.38 -28.25
CA GLY A 358 -15.01 -9.64 -28.94
C GLY A 358 -14.81 -10.31 -30.30
N LEU A 359 -13.90 -9.78 -31.12
CA LEU A 359 -13.57 -10.38 -32.42
C LEU A 359 -12.80 -11.70 -32.28
N ALA A 360 -12.00 -11.88 -31.23
CA ALA A 360 -11.27 -13.14 -30.98
C ALA A 360 -12.21 -14.25 -30.52
N LEU A 361 -13.09 -13.96 -29.56
CA LEU A 361 -14.01 -14.92 -28.95
C LEU A 361 -15.24 -15.22 -29.80
N GLY A 362 -15.57 -14.35 -30.77
CA GLY A 362 -16.69 -14.49 -31.69
C GLY A 362 -16.31 -14.93 -33.10
N THR A 363 -15.16 -15.58 -33.27
CA THR A 363 -14.68 -16.09 -34.57
C THR A 363 -15.58 -17.20 -35.14
N ASP A 364 -16.30 -17.91 -34.27
CA ASP A 364 -17.35 -18.88 -34.60
C ASP A 364 -18.59 -18.24 -35.25
N ASN A 365 -18.92 -17.00 -34.87
CA ASN A 365 -20.09 -16.26 -35.37
C ASN A 365 -19.91 -15.64 -36.77
N LEU A 366 -18.71 -15.72 -37.35
CA LEU A 366 -18.39 -15.12 -38.66
C LEU A 366 -18.86 -16.00 -39.84
N GLY A 367 -19.21 -17.27 -39.60
CA GLY A 367 -19.52 -18.25 -40.63
C GLY A 367 -18.26 -18.86 -41.27
N GLY A 368 -18.41 -19.99 -41.95
CA GLY A 368 -17.29 -20.77 -42.47
C GLY A 368 -16.65 -21.67 -41.40
N ASP A 369 -15.41 -22.10 -41.63
CA ASP A 369 -14.70 -22.99 -40.71
C ASP A 369 -14.15 -22.20 -39.50
N PRO A 370 -14.57 -22.53 -38.26
CA PRO A 370 -14.17 -21.79 -37.07
C PRO A 370 -12.68 -21.95 -36.73
N TYR A 371 -12.05 -23.09 -37.06
CA TYR A 371 -10.63 -23.34 -36.82
C TYR A 371 -9.77 -22.46 -37.72
N ILE A 372 -10.13 -22.35 -39.00
CA ILE A 372 -9.44 -21.48 -39.96
C ILE A 372 -9.64 -20.02 -39.59
N ASN A 373 -10.87 -19.61 -39.27
CA ASN A 373 -11.17 -18.23 -38.86
C ASN A 373 -10.36 -17.81 -37.62
N PHE A 374 -10.26 -18.68 -36.62
CA PHE A 374 -9.47 -18.45 -35.41
C PHE A 374 -7.97 -18.38 -35.70
N MET A 375 -7.46 -19.27 -36.56
CA MET A 375 -6.06 -19.24 -36.98
C MET A 375 -5.71 -17.95 -37.74
N ILE A 376 -6.58 -17.50 -38.66
CA ILE A 376 -6.41 -16.22 -39.36
C ILE A 376 -6.45 -15.06 -38.37
N ALA A 377 -7.36 -15.08 -37.39
CA ALA A 377 -7.45 -14.04 -36.36
C ALA A 377 -6.16 -13.88 -35.55
N GLY A 378 -5.44 -14.99 -35.29
CA GLY A 378 -4.10 -14.96 -34.67
C GLY A 378 -2.99 -14.54 -35.65
N ALA A 379 -3.03 -15.02 -36.89
CA ALA A 379 -2.03 -14.70 -37.91
C ALA A 379 -1.99 -13.20 -38.25
N VAL A 380 -3.14 -12.53 -38.22
CA VAL A 380 -3.30 -11.09 -38.49
C VAL A 380 -2.60 -10.20 -37.44
N GLU A 381 -2.32 -10.72 -36.24
CA GLU A 381 -1.63 -9.94 -35.20
C GLU A 381 -0.16 -9.67 -35.55
N ILE A 382 0.51 -10.63 -36.20
CA ILE A 382 1.92 -10.54 -36.59
C ILE A 382 2.18 -9.34 -37.52
N PRO A 383 1.50 -9.19 -38.67
CA PRO A 383 1.70 -8.03 -39.54
C PRO A 383 1.26 -6.72 -38.86
N ALA A 384 0.27 -6.74 -37.96
CA ALA A 384 -0.13 -5.56 -37.19
C ALA A 384 1.02 -5.07 -36.29
N TYR A 385 1.69 -5.98 -35.57
CA TYR A 385 2.84 -5.64 -34.73
C TYR A 385 4.06 -5.18 -35.54
N ILE A 386 4.35 -5.82 -36.68
CA ILE A 386 5.43 -5.38 -37.59
C ILE A 386 5.16 -3.97 -38.08
N MET A 387 3.92 -3.66 -38.50
CA MET A 387 3.52 -2.33 -38.90
C MET A 387 3.71 -1.31 -37.76
N CYS A 388 3.33 -1.64 -36.53
CA CYS A 388 3.55 -0.77 -35.37
C CYS A 388 5.03 -0.42 -35.18
N VAL A 389 5.93 -1.41 -35.23
CA VAL A 389 7.38 -1.17 -35.08
C VAL A 389 7.92 -0.25 -36.17
N LEU A 390 7.48 -0.41 -37.42
CA LEU A 390 7.94 0.41 -38.55
C LEU A 390 7.36 1.83 -38.56
N CYS A 391 6.09 2.00 -38.16
CA CYS A 391 5.36 3.26 -38.25
C CYS A 391 5.55 4.17 -37.03
N LEU A 392 5.60 3.62 -35.81
CA LEU A 392 5.54 4.42 -34.58
C LEU A 392 6.73 5.38 -34.42
N ASN A 393 7.92 4.96 -34.89
CA ASN A 393 9.13 5.80 -34.83
C ASN A 393 9.12 6.94 -35.86
N ARG A 394 8.41 6.79 -36.99
CA ARG A 394 8.39 7.78 -38.09
C ARG A 394 7.20 8.74 -38.02
N VAL A 395 5.99 8.21 -37.80
CA VAL A 395 4.73 8.97 -37.93
C VAL A 395 4.29 9.57 -36.59
N GLY A 396 4.78 9.02 -35.47
CA GLY A 396 4.33 9.34 -34.13
C GLY A 396 3.29 8.36 -33.59
N ARG A 397 2.68 8.64 -32.45
CA ARG A 397 1.77 7.71 -31.75
C ARG A 397 0.29 8.07 -31.98
N LYS A 398 -0.02 9.37 -32.00
CA LYS A 398 -1.39 9.87 -32.08
C LYS A 398 -2.08 9.47 -33.39
N LYS A 399 -1.46 9.77 -34.53
CA LYS A 399 -2.08 9.50 -35.84
C LYS A 399 -2.27 8.00 -36.09
N PRO A 400 -1.27 7.12 -35.86
CA PRO A 400 -1.48 5.70 -36.03
C PRO A 400 -2.57 5.14 -35.12
N LEU A 401 -2.68 5.59 -33.87
CA LEU A 401 -3.75 5.18 -32.95
C LEU A 401 -5.14 5.52 -33.53
N THR A 402 -5.36 6.78 -33.93
CA THR A 402 -6.65 7.21 -34.49
C THR A 402 -6.99 6.46 -35.79
N ILE A 403 -6.04 6.38 -36.73
CA ILE A 403 -6.26 5.76 -38.04
C ILE A 403 -6.62 4.28 -37.88
N THR A 404 -5.86 3.55 -37.06
CA THR A 404 -6.09 2.11 -36.86
C THR A 404 -7.41 1.81 -36.15
N MET A 405 -7.84 2.64 -35.19
CA MET A 405 -9.13 2.49 -34.53
C MET A 405 -10.33 2.83 -35.42
N ILE A 406 -10.24 3.92 -36.20
CA ILE A 406 -11.30 4.29 -37.15
C ILE A 406 -11.38 3.24 -38.27
N PHE A 407 -10.23 2.84 -38.82
CA PHE A 407 -10.16 1.78 -39.83
C PHE A 407 -10.74 0.46 -39.31
N GLY A 408 -10.35 0.05 -38.10
CA GLY A 408 -10.90 -1.15 -37.47
C GLY A 408 -12.41 -1.04 -37.23
N GLY A 409 -12.88 0.12 -36.80
CA GLY A 409 -14.29 0.39 -36.54
C GLY A 409 -15.16 0.36 -37.81
N VAL A 410 -14.73 1.06 -38.87
CA VAL A 410 -15.39 1.07 -40.18
C VAL A 410 -15.43 -0.34 -40.78
N SER A 411 -14.34 -1.11 -40.64
CA SER A 411 -14.29 -2.50 -41.12
C SER A 411 -15.29 -3.39 -40.38
N CYS A 412 -15.46 -3.21 -39.07
CA CYS A 412 -16.48 -3.95 -38.28
C CYS A 412 -17.91 -3.55 -38.68
N ILE A 413 -18.17 -2.26 -38.91
CA ILE A 413 -19.49 -1.78 -39.39
C ILE A 413 -19.79 -2.35 -40.78
N ALA A 414 -18.82 -2.30 -41.69
CA ALA A 414 -18.97 -2.87 -43.03
C ALA A 414 -19.27 -4.37 -42.95
N SER A 415 -18.56 -5.11 -42.09
CA SER A 415 -18.79 -6.54 -41.86
C SER A 415 -20.19 -6.85 -41.31
N ALA A 416 -20.82 -5.93 -40.59
CA ALA A 416 -22.14 -6.13 -40.00
C ALA A 416 -23.27 -6.16 -41.06
N PHE A 417 -23.09 -5.45 -42.18
CA PHE A 417 -24.09 -5.35 -43.26
C PHE A 417 -23.85 -6.31 -44.43
N VAL A 418 -22.83 -7.18 -44.35
CA VAL A 418 -22.58 -8.19 -45.38
C VAL A 418 -23.60 -9.33 -45.24
N PRO A 419 -24.30 -9.73 -46.33
CA PRO A 419 -25.19 -10.89 -46.32
C PRO A 419 -24.48 -12.19 -45.94
N SER A 420 -25.19 -13.10 -45.27
CA SER A 420 -24.64 -14.39 -44.78
C SER A 420 -24.08 -15.28 -45.89
N ASP A 421 -24.49 -15.08 -47.14
CA ASP A 421 -24.04 -15.86 -48.30
C ASP A 421 -22.59 -15.54 -48.71
N LEU A 422 -22.08 -14.36 -48.36
CA LEU A 422 -20.74 -13.88 -48.71
C LEU A 422 -19.76 -14.03 -47.55
N VAL A 423 -19.60 -15.26 -47.06
CA VAL A 423 -18.77 -15.60 -45.88
C VAL A 423 -17.34 -15.08 -46.01
N ALA A 424 -16.70 -15.27 -47.18
CA ALA A 424 -15.31 -14.84 -47.39
C ALA A 424 -15.13 -13.32 -47.25
N LEU A 425 -16.10 -12.52 -47.73
CA LEU A 425 -16.08 -11.07 -47.60
C LEU A 425 -16.30 -10.64 -46.15
N LYS A 426 -17.26 -11.27 -45.45
CA LYS A 426 -17.54 -11.02 -44.03
C LYS A 426 -16.33 -11.31 -43.15
N VAL A 427 -15.70 -12.48 -43.32
CA VAL A 427 -14.47 -12.85 -42.61
C VAL A 427 -13.34 -11.88 -42.93
N THR A 428 -13.13 -11.52 -44.21
CA THR A 428 -12.06 -10.58 -44.60
C THR A 428 -12.22 -9.21 -43.92
N LEU A 429 -13.43 -8.65 -43.91
CA LEU A 429 -13.70 -7.36 -43.26
C LEU A 429 -13.57 -7.44 -41.74
N ALA A 430 -14.03 -8.52 -41.11
CA ALA A 430 -13.82 -8.75 -39.69
C ALA A 430 -12.32 -8.87 -39.34
N MET A 431 -11.52 -9.50 -40.19
CA MET A 431 -10.08 -9.64 -40.01
C MET A 431 -9.32 -8.32 -40.25
N LEU A 432 -9.77 -7.47 -41.18
CA LEU A 432 -9.28 -6.08 -41.28
C LEU A 432 -9.62 -5.26 -40.03
N GLY A 433 -10.81 -5.48 -39.46
CA GLY A 433 -11.20 -4.98 -38.14
C GLY A 433 -10.23 -5.41 -37.05
N LYS A 434 -9.95 -6.71 -36.98
CA LYS A 434 -9.02 -7.33 -36.02
C LYS A 434 -7.59 -6.81 -36.19
N PHE A 435 -7.11 -6.59 -37.42
CA PHE A 435 -5.83 -5.98 -37.72
C PHE A 435 -5.73 -4.57 -37.12
N GLY A 436 -6.71 -3.71 -37.43
CA GLY A 436 -6.75 -2.34 -36.94
C GLY A 436 -6.76 -2.26 -35.42
N ILE A 437 -7.62 -3.06 -34.78
CA ILE A 437 -7.74 -3.09 -33.31
C ILE A 437 -6.49 -3.67 -32.63
N THR A 438 -5.84 -4.66 -33.24
CA THR A 438 -4.60 -5.21 -32.66
C THR A 438 -3.47 -4.18 -32.71
N ALA A 439 -3.35 -3.45 -33.82
CA ALA A 439 -2.38 -2.36 -33.94
C ALA A 439 -2.68 -1.23 -32.96
N SER A 440 -3.94 -0.75 -32.87
CA SER A 440 -4.31 0.31 -31.92
C SER A 440 -4.12 -0.11 -30.48
N TYR A 441 -4.40 -1.38 -30.15
CA TYR A 441 -4.21 -1.87 -28.80
C TYR A 441 -2.73 -1.88 -28.42
N ALA A 442 -1.81 -2.24 -29.31
CA ALA A 442 -0.38 -2.09 -29.04
C ALA A 442 0.05 -0.61 -28.86
N ILE A 443 -0.47 0.28 -29.70
CA ILE A 443 -0.12 1.70 -29.68
C ILE A 443 -0.60 2.38 -28.40
N ILE A 444 -1.80 2.05 -27.89
CA ILE A 444 -2.35 2.69 -26.68
C ILE A 444 -1.55 2.33 -25.42
N TYR A 445 -0.91 1.15 -25.35
CA TYR A 445 0.02 0.81 -24.26
C TYR A 445 1.21 1.77 -24.23
N LEU A 446 1.82 2.02 -25.41
CA LEU A 446 2.93 2.94 -25.54
C LEU A 446 2.49 4.38 -25.26
N MET A 447 1.35 4.80 -25.83
CA MET A 447 0.78 6.13 -25.62
C MET A 447 0.51 6.41 -24.15
N ALA A 448 -0.11 5.48 -23.41
CA ALA A 448 -0.36 5.66 -21.99
C ALA A 448 0.93 5.82 -21.18
N ALA A 449 1.98 5.04 -21.50
CA ALA A 449 3.27 5.15 -20.84
C ALA A 449 3.96 6.50 -21.10
N GLU A 450 3.77 7.09 -22.29
CA GLU A 450 4.38 8.37 -22.68
C GLU A 450 3.57 9.59 -22.22
N VAL A 451 2.24 9.46 -22.13
CA VAL A 451 1.32 10.55 -21.77
C VAL A 451 1.26 10.81 -20.27
N PHE A 452 1.28 9.76 -19.44
CA PHE A 452 1.22 9.95 -17.99
C PHE A 452 2.57 10.44 -17.43
N PRO A 453 2.55 11.46 -16.55
CA PRO A 453 3.77 12.01 -15.98
C PRO A 453 4.43 11.03 -15.02
N THR A 454 5.76 11.05 -14.96
CA THR A 454 6.57 10.06 -14.22
C THR A 454 6.09 9.87 -12.77
N VAL A 455 5.65 10.94 -12.09
CA VAL A 455 5.14 10.89 -10.71
C VAL A 455 3.85 10.07 -10.51
N VAL A 456 3.01 9.93 -11.54
CA VAL A 456 1.75 9.17 -11.48
C VAL A 456 1.63 8.11 -12.60
N ARG A 457 2.69 7.88 -13.37
CA ARG A 457 2.70 7.00 -14.55
C ARG A 457 2.25 5.59 -14.23
N ASN A 458 2.80 5.00 -13.17
CA ASN A 458 2.45 3.63 -12.76
C ASN A 458 0.97 3.53 -12.34
N ILE A 459 0.43 4.56 -11.70
CA ILE A 459 -0.99 4.59 -11.29
C ILE A 459 -1.88 4.72 -12.53
N GLY A 460 -1.56 5.66 -13.42
CA GLY A 460 -2.31 5.86 -14.67
C GLY A 460 -2.32 4.60 -15.54
N MET A 461 -1.16 3.97 -15.73
CA MET A 461 -1.02 2.69 -16.43
C MET A 461 -1.80 1.56 -15.75
N GLY A 462 -1.78 1.49 -14.42
CA GLY A 462 -2.54 0.51 -13.64
C GLY A 462 -4.04 0.61 -13.89
N ILE A 463 -4.59 1.83 -13.82
CA ILE A 463 -6.03 2.07 -14.07
C ILE A 463 -6.39 1.81 -15.54
N SER A 464 -5.53 2.19 -16.49
CA SER A 464 -5.74 1.84 -17.92
C SER A 464 -5.81 0.33 -18.14
N SER A 465 -4.93 -0.43 -17.48
CA SER A 465 -4.97 -1.90 -17.53
C SER A 465 -6.27 -2.45 -16.95
N MET A 466 -6.74 -1.90 -15.82
CA MET A 466 -8.03 -2.27 -15.23
C MET A 466 -9.19 -1.98 -16.18
N SER A 467 -9.21 -0.83 -16.87
CA SER A 467 -10.28 -0.48 -17.81
C SER A 467 -10.32 -1.43 -19.02
N ALA A 468 -9.15 -1.88 -19.52
CA ALA A 468 -9.11 -2.94 -20.53
C ALA A 468 -9.69 -4.27 -20.04
N ARG A 469 -9.48 -4.66 -18.77
CA ARG A 469 -10.09 -5.89 -18.23
C ARG A 469 -11.60 -5.77 -18.14
N ILE A 470 -12.13 -4.60 -17.77
CA ILE A 470 -13.58 -4.32 -17.83
C ILE A 470 -14.09 -4.47 -19.26
N GLY A 471 -13.37 -3.93 -20.26
CA GLY A 471 -13.69 -4.14 -21.68
C GLY A 471 -13.75 -5.61 -22.08
N GLY A 472 -12.77 -6.42 -21.63
CA GLY A 472 -12.78 -7.87 -21.84
C GLY A 472 -13.94 -8.60 -21.13
N MET A 473 -14.37 -8.14 -19.95
CA MET A 473 -15.54 -8.70 -19.25
C MET A 473 -16.85 -8.44 -20.00
N LEU A 474 -16.97 -7.29 -20.67
CA LEU A 474 -18.14 -6.89 -21.45
C LEU A 474 -18.19 -7.58 -22.82
N ALA A 475 -17.05 -7.97 -23.39
CA ALA A 475 -17.00 -8.53 -24.74
C ALA A 475 -17.86 -9.80 -24.95
N PRO A 476 -17.81 -10.84 -24.08
CA PRO A 476 -18.70 -12.00 -24.20
C PRO A 476 -20.18 -11.64 -24.14
N GLN A 477 -20.55 -10.71 -23.25
CA GLN A 477 -21.93 -10.27 -23.08
C GLN A 477 -22.46 -9.52 -24.31
N ILE A 478 -21.60 -8.74 -24.99
CA ILE A 478 -21.95 -8.07 -26.24
C ILE A 478 -22.14 -9.09 -27.37
N LEU A 479 -21.37 -10.18 -27.41
CA LEU A 479 -21.54 -11.22 -28.42
C LEU A 479 -22.90 -11.92 -28.31
N ASP A 480 -23.41 -12.14 -27.09
CA ASP A 480 -24.74 -12.75 -26.89
C ASP A 480 -25.89 -11.89 -27.41
N LEU A 481 -25.71 -10.56 -27.53
CA LEU A 481 -26.70 -9.68 -28.14
C LEU A 481 -26.94 -10.01 -29.63
N GLY A 482 -26.08 -10.81 -30.25
CA GLY A 482 -26.30 -11.37 -31.58
C GLY A 482 -27.55 -12.24 -31.67
N ALA A 483 -28.01 -12.84 -30.56
CA ALA A 483 -29.26 -13.58 -30.50
C ALA A 483 -30.50 -12.69 -30.69
N VAL A 484 -30.41 -11.40 -30.36
CA VAL A 484 -31.48 -10.43 -30.58
C VAL A 484 -31.43 -9.90 -32.02
N TRP A 485 -30.24 -9.52 -32.48
CA TRP A 485 -30.01 -9.07 -33.86
C TRP A 485 -28.58 -9.40 -34.29
N GLY A 486 -28.43 -10.31 -35.26
CA GLY A 486 -27.13 -10.87 -35.67
C GLY A 486 -26.02 -9.83 -35.95
N PRO A 487 -26.29 -8.71 -36.66
CA PRO A 487 -25.33 -7.63 -36.90
C PRO A 487 -24.94 -6.78 -35.68
N LEU A 488 -25.71 -6.82 -34.59
CA LEU A 488 -25.59 -5.89 -33.45
C LEU A 488 -24.22 -5.88 -32.77
N PRO A 489 -23.57 -7.04 -32.48
CA PRO A 489 -22.26 -7.04 -31.81
C PRO A 489 -21.18 -6.33 -32.63
N LEU A 490 -21.11 -6.60 -33.94
CA LEU A 490 -20.14 -5.98 -34.85
C LEU A 490 -20.40 -4.48 -35.02
N LEU A 491 -21.68 -4.06 -35.03
CA LEU A 491 -22.05 -2.64 -35.08
C LEU A 491 -21.63 -1.91 -33.80
N LEU A 492 -21.88 -2.49 -32.62
CA LEU A 492 -21.45 -1.91 -31.34
C LEU A 492 -19.92 -1.79 -31.27
N PHE A 493 -19.20 -2.83 -31.63
CA PHE A 493 -17.73 -2.79 -31.71
C PHE A 493 -17.23 -1.73 -32.67
N GLY A 494 -17.87 -1.62 -33.85
CA GLY A 494 -17.49 -0.67 -34.87
C GLY A 494 -17.71 0.79 -34.47
N VAL A 495 -18.91 1.12 -33.95
CA VAL A 495 -19.27 2.47 -33.51
C VAL A 495 -18.42 2.89 -32.32
N LEU A 496 -18.28 2.04 -31.30
CA LEU A 496 -17.44 2.35 -30.14
C LEU A 496 -15.98 2.57 -30.52
N SER A 497 -15.44 1.76 -31.44
CA SER A 497 -14.07 1.93 -31.95
C SER A 497 -13.90 3.25 -32.71
N ALA A 498 -14.85 3.62 -33.57
CA ALA A 498 -14.81 4.88 -34.30
C ALA A 498 -14.90 6.11 -33.37
N VAL A 499 -15.75 6.05 -32.35
CA VAL A 499 -15.86 7.09 -31.32
C VAL A 499 -14.57 7.20 -30.50
N ALA A 500 -14.01 6.07 -30.05
CA ALA A 500 -12.77 6.07 -29.28
C ALA A 500 -11.58 6.58 -30.12
N GLY A 501 -11.46 6.18 -31.38
CA GLY A 501 -10.45 6.69 -32.31
C GLY A 501 -10.58 8.19 -32.59
N SER A 502 -11.82 8.69 -32.68
CA SER A 502 -12.11 10.13 -32.81
C SER A 502 -11.72 10.90 -31.55
N LEU A 503 -12.03 10.36 -30.36
CA LEU A 503 -11.59 10.94 -29.09
C LEU A 503 -10.06 10.91 -28.95
N ALA A 504 -9.38 9.90 -29.49
CA ALA A 504 -7.92 9.83 -29.50
C ALA A 504 -7.25 11.03 -30.22
N LEU A 505 -7.97 11.73 -31.11
CA LEU A 505 -7.49 13.00 -31.70
C LEU A 505 -7.32 14.12 -30.67
N LEU A 506 -7.97 14.04 -29.51
CA LEU A 506 -7.80 15.00 -28.42
C LEU A 506 -6.53 14.72 -27.59
N LEU A 507 -5.89 13.57 -27.77
CA LEU A 507 -4.65 13.25 -27.08
C LEU A 507 -3.46 14.05 -27.67
N PRO A 508 -2.47 14.41 -26.85
CA PRO A 508 -1.26 15.09 -27.31
C PRO A 508 -0.35 14.14 -28.08
N GLU A 509 0.34 14.62 -29.11
CA GLU A 509 1.42 13.83 -29.75
C GLU A 509 2.62 13.73 -28.80
N THR A 510 3.19 12.53 -28.68
CA THR A 510 4.29 12.20 -27.75
C THR A 510 5.61 11.97 -28.46
N ASN A 511 5.62 11.72 -29.77
CA ASN A 511 6.85 11.42 -30.50
C ASN A 511 7.83 12.59 -30.50
N GLY A 512 9.08 12.31 -30.15
CA GLY A 512 10.17 13.30 -30.10
C GLY A 512 9.99 14.37 -29.02
N ARG A 513 9.01 14.24 -28.12
CA ARG A 513 8.81 15.16 -26.99
C ARG A 513 9.42 14.58 -25.71
N PRO A 514 9.92 15.43 -24.81
CA PRO A 514 10.33 14.99 -23.48
C PRO A 514 9.13 14.37 -22.73
N LEU A 515 9.40 13.32 -21.96
CA LEU A 515 8.39 12.70 -21.12
C LEU A 515 8.02 13.66 -19.98
N PRO A 516 6.71 13.89 -19.72
CA PRO A 516 6.29 14.77 -18.64
C PRO A 516 6.74 14.18 -17.30
N GLN A 517 7.31 15.01 -16.43
CA GLN A 517 7.81 14.57 -15.13
C GLN A 517 6.78 14.80 -14.04
N THR A 518 6.11 15.94 -14.06
CA THR A 518 5.13 16.38 -13.07
C THR A 518 3.71 16.48 -13.64
N ILE A 519 2.71 16.69 -12.78
CA ILE A 519 1.32 16.92 -13.25
C ILE A 519 1.18 18.29 -13.93
N GLU A 520 1.95 19.28 -13.48
CA GLU A 520 1.92 20.65 -13.99
C GLU A 520 2.45 20.75 -15.43
N ASP A 521 3.38 19.87 -15.77
CA ASP A 521 3.92 19.67 -17.13
C ASP A 521 2.81 19.36 -18.14
N VAL A 522 1.78 18.63 -17.71
CA VAL A 522 0.63 18.26 -18.56
C VAL A 522 -0.44 19.36 -18.57
N THR A 523 -0.62 20.09 -17.46
CA THR A 523 -1.60 21.19 -17.41
C THR A 523 -1.09 22.44 -18.12
N HIS A 524 0.21 22.71 -18.10
CA HIS A 524 0.88 23.87 -18.70
C HIS A 524 2.01 23.47 -19.65
N PRO A 525 1.69 22.96 -20.86
CA PRO A 525 2.69 22.46 -21.81
C PRO A 525 3.72 23.51 -22.27
N GLU A 526 3.39 24.80 -22.18
CA GLU A 526 4.31 25.90 -22.55
C GLU A 526 5.50 26.04 -21.59
N LYS A 527 5.31 25.74 -20.31
CA LYS A 527 6.38 25.74 -19.30
C LYS A 527 7.37 24.60 -19.52
N LEU A 528 6.91 23.48 -20.10
CA LEU A 528 7.74 22.33 -20.45
C LEU A 528 8.74 22.70 -21.55
N LYS A 529 8.26 23.35 -22.61
CA LYS A 529 9.06 23.78 -23.75
C LYS A 529 10.13 24.79 -23.34
N HIS A 530 9.77 25.75 -22.48
CA HIS A 530 10.70 26.75 -21.94
C HIS A 530 11.78 26.16 -21.00
N ARG A 531 11.44 25.13 -20.20
CA ARG A 531 12.43 24.44 -19.35
C ARG A 531 13.45 23.66 -20.17
N ASP A 532 13.01 23.04 -21.26
CA ASP A 532 13.88 22.30 -22.18
C ASP A 532 14.83 23.24 -22.94
N ASP A 533 14.32 24.34 -23.52
CA ASP A 533 15.15 25.32 -24.22
C ASP A 533 16.23 25.90 -23.27
N MET A 534 15.86 26.19 -22.02
CA MET A 534 16.78 26.68 -21.00
C MET A 534 17.81 25.62 -20.56
N THR A 535 17.44 24.34 -20.42
CA THR A 535 18.40 23.27 -20.07
C THR A 535 19.33 22.92 -21.22
N LEU A 536 18.87 23.05 -22.46
CA LEU A 536 19.70 22.90 -23.67
C LEU A 536 20.72 24.04 -23.76
N ASP A 537 20.31 25.29 -23.48
CA ASP A 537 21.20 26.45 -23.40
C ASP A 537 22.20 26.35 -22.25
N ILE A 538 21.79 25.86 -21.07
CA ILE A 538 22.70 25.61 -19.94
C ILE A 538 23.73 24.54 -20.30
N ARG A 539 23.34 23.45 -20.98
CA ARG A 539 24.31 22.42 -21.45
C ARG A 539 25.24 22.94 -22.52
N LYS A 540 24.75 23.80 -23.42
CA LYS A 540 25.57 24.49 -24.43
C LYS A 540 26.58 25.40 -23.75
N ASN A 541 26.14 26.23 -22.79
CA ASN A 541 26.96 27.16 -22.03
C ASN A 541 27.95 26.46 -21.08
N MET A 542 27.59 25.31 -20.50
CA MET A 542 28.52 24.47 -19.73
C MET A 542 29.63 23.87 -20.61
N ARG A 543 29.32 23.45 -21.84
CA ARG A 543 30.34 22.98 -22.80
C ARG A 543 31.29 24.11 -23.20
N THR A 544 30.81 25.35 -23.29
CA THR A 544 31.64 26.54 -23.53
C THR A 544 32.47 26.95 -22.31
N LEU A 545 32.00 26.68 -21.08
CA LEU A 545 32.74 26.91 -19.83
C LEU A 545 33.80 25.84 -19.54
N LEU A 546 33.62 24.62 -20.06
CA LEU A 546 34.56 23.50 -19.95
C LEU A 546 35.73 23.58 -20.96
N SER A 547 35.75 24.55 -21.87
CA SER A 547 36.85 24.77 -22.82
C SER A 547 37.88 25.81 -22.37
N ILE A 548 37.87 26.23 -21.10
CA ILE A 548 38.88 27.14 -20.54
C ILE A 548 39.92 26.32 -19.75
N PRO A 549 41.22 26.37 -20.10
CA PRO A 549 42.24 25.64 -19.37
C PRO A 549 42.50 26.33 -18.02
N ARG A 550 42.02 25.74 -16.92
CA ARG A 550 42.39 26.21 -15.58
C ARG A 550 43.77 25.68 -15.20
N HIS A 551 44.76 26.57 -15.32
CA HIS A 551 46.03 26.46 -14.61
C HIS A 551 45.79 26.41 -13.10
N GLY A 552 46.54 25.55 -12.43
CA GLY A 552 46.35 25.23 -11.02
C GLY A 552 46.69 26.37 -10.07
N VAL A 553 45.93 26.44 -8.98
CA VAL A 553 46.40 26.91 -7.67
C VAL A 553 45.71 26.02 -6.64
N VAL A 554 46.48 25.11 -6.03
CA VAL A 554 46.07 24.36 -4.84
C VAL A 554 46.32 25.26 -3.64
N VAL A 555 45.26 25.82 -3.07
CA VAL A 555 45.32 26.46 -1.74
C VAL A 555 44.72 25.49 -0.72
N SER A 556 45.60 24.93 0.11
CA SER A 556 45.27 24.14 1.28
C SER A 556 44.58 25.03 2.33
N PHE A 557 43.34 24.70 2.69
CA PHE A 557 42.74 25.15 3.95
C PHE A 557 42.66 23.96 4.92
N LYS A 558 43.55 23.97 5.91
CA LYS A 558 43.45 23.18 7.13
C LYS A 558 42.47 23.88 8.08
N GLN A 559 41.48 23.15 8.59
CA GLN A 559 40.81 23.49 9.85
C GLN A 559 40.82 22.27 10.79
N SER A 560 41.79 22.31 11.70
CA SER A 560 41.73 21.98 13.13
C SER A 560 40.62 21.03 13.63
N THR A 561 41.00 19.78 13.89
CA THR A 561 40.48 19.00 15.02
C THR A 561 41.63 18.74 15.99
N ALA A 562 41.66 19.49 17.09
CA ALA A 562 42.59 19.29 18.18
C ALA A 562 41.88 18.63 19.37
N THR A 563 42.46 17.48 19.80
CA THR A 563 42.49 16.93 21.17
C THR A 563 41.17 16.44 21.80
N ALA A 564 41.11 15.30 22.51
CA ALA A 564 42.18 14.54 23.16
C ALA A 564 41.82 13.04 23.30
N GLN A 565 42.82 12.20 23.03
CA GLN A 565 42.98 10.87 23.60
C GLN A 565 43.16 10.98 25.12
N ARG A 566 42.60 10.03 25.88
CA ARG A 566 43.18 9.60 27.16
C ARG A 566 42.86 8.14 27.47
N LYS A 567 43.94 7.33 27.42
CA LYS A 567 44.28 6.10 28.18
C LYS A 567 43.44 4.83 27.95
N GLU A 568 43.97 3.61 28.00
CA GLU A 568 45.31 2.98 28.03
C GLU A 568 45.02 1.46 27.99
N ASN A 569 45.83 0.69 27.25
CA ASN A 569 46.19 -0.73 27.41
C ASN A 569 45.20 -1.72 28.07
N LEU A 570 44.65 -2.64 27.27
CA LEU A 570 44.20 -4.00 27.63
C LEU A 570 44.41 -4.92 26.40
N PRO A 571 44.61 -6.25 26.59
CA PRO A 571 45.25 -7.14 25.62
C PRO A 571 44.35 -7.50 24.42
N ASP A 572 45.02 -7.97 23.36
CA ASP A 572 44.47 -8.54 22.11
C ASP A 572 43.10 -9.21 22.27
N ASP A 573 42.06 -8.50 21.84
CA ASP A 573 40.82 -9.08 21.36
C ASP A 573 40.39 -8.26 20.15
N THR A 574 40.65 -8.79 18.95
CA THR A 574 40.14 -8.24 17.69
C THR A 574 38.64 -7.92 17.84
N PRO A 575 38.18 -6.67 17.62
CA PRO A 575 36.76 -6.37 17.77
C PRO A 575 35.98 -7.17 16.75
N ALA A 576 35.16 -8.10 17.25
CA ALA A 576 34.27 -8.91 16.44
C ALA A 576 33.41 -7.97 15.58
N GLN A 577 33.36 -8.22 14.27
CA GLN A 577 32.51 -7.43 13.38
C GLN A 577 31.06 -7.46 13.88
N PRO A 578 30.34 -6.33 13.88
CA PRO A 578 28.99 -6.26 14.39
C PRO A 578 28.07 -7.20 13.59
N LYS A 579 27.24 -7.96 14.29
CA LYS A 579 26.29 -8.89 13.70
C LYS A 579 25.27 -8.12 12.83
N PRO A 580 24.79 -8.72 11.72
CA PRO A 580 23.75 -8.13 10.90
C PRO A 580 22.45 -7.84 11.65
N PHE A 581 21.72 -6.80 11.24
CA PHE A 581 20.38 -6.46 11.75
C PHE A 581 19.38 -7.62 11.69
N ALA A 582 19.57 -8.56 10.76
CA ALA A 582 18.71 -9.74 10.61
C ALA A 582 18.77 -10.69 11.80
N ASP A 583 19.90 -10.69 12.52
CA ASP A 583 20.22 -11.63 13.58
C ASP A 583 19.74 -11.17 14.96
N ILE A 584 19.19 -9.95 15.06
CA ILE A 584 18.54 -9.49 16.28
C ILE A 584 17.37 -10.44 16.61
N PRO A 585 17.33 -11.02 17.81
CA PRO A 585 16.34 -12.02 18.18
C PRO A 585 14.93 -11.40 18.23
N GLY A 586 13.91 -12.20 17.95
CA GLY A 586 12.52 -11.77 18.00
C GLY A 586 11.56 -12.76 17.34
N PRO A 587 10.25 -12.47 17.39
CA PRO A 587 9.21 -13.36 16.87
C PRO A 587 9.39 -13.68 15.38
N LYS A 588 9.41 -14.97 15.03
CA LYS A 588 9.57 -15.48 13.65
C LYS A 588 8.23 -15.94 13.05
N GLY A 589 8.22 -16.25 11.75
CA GLY A 589 7.06 -16.82 11.07
C GLY A 589 5.97 -15.78 10.75
N ILE A 590 4.71 -16.11 11.06
CA ILE A 590 3.52 -15.30 10.73
C ILE A 590 3.60 -13.88 11.34
N TYR A 591 4.34 -13.74 12.44
CA TYR A 591 4.55 -12.52 13.19
C TYR A 591 5.56 -11.54 12.55
N ASN A 592 6.28 -11.98 11.52
CA ASN A 592 7.18 -11.12 10.73
C ASN A 592 6.54 -10.68 9.39
N LEU A 593 5.24 -10.93 9.15
CA LEU A 593 4.57 -10.52 7.91
C LEU A 593 4.51 -8.98 7.77
N PRO A 594 4.72 -8.40 6.56
CA PRO A 594 4.83 -6.95 6.36
C PRO A 594 3.61 -6.10 6.75
N VAL A 595 2.41 -6.70 6.79
CA VAL A 595 1.15 -5.96 7.05
C VAL A 595 0.54 -6.33 8.40
N LEU A 596 0.55 -7.63 8.74
CA LEU A 596 -0.04 -8.15 9.98
C LEU A 596 0.95 -8.13 11.15
N GLY A 597 2.25 -8.35 10.90
CA GLY A 597 3.32 -8.30 11.91
C GLY A 597 2.98 -9.01 13.24
N ASN A 598 3.41 -8.41 14.35
CA ASN A 598 3.04 -8.85 15.70
C ASN A 598 1.64 -8.39 16.14
N ALA A 599 0.81 -7.80 15.26
CA ALA A 599 -0.42 -7.13 15.67
C ALA A 599 -1.41 -8.10 16.33
N PHE A 600 -1.50 -9.36 15.89
CA PHE A 600 -2.37 -10.37 16.51
C PHE A 600 -1.92 -10.79 17.90
N HIS A 601 -0.61 -10.96 18.12
CA HIS A 601 -0.07 -11.31 19.43
C HIS A 601 -0.14 -10.14 20.41
N PHE A 602 -0.09 -8.91 19.89
CA PHE A 602 -0.16 -7.68 20.68
C PHE A 602 -1.59 -7.23 21.00
N ALA A 603 -2.57 -7.57 20.15
CA ALA A 603 -3.97 -7.14 20.29
C ALA A 603 -4.66 -7.49 21.63
N PRO A 604 -4.45 -8.67 22.26
CA PRO A 604 -5.04 -8.99 23.55
C PRO A 604 -4.57 -8.07 24.68
N TYR A 605 -3.26 -7.80 24.73
CA TYR A 605 -2.63 -6.91 25.72
C TYR A 605 -3.05 -5.44 25.54
N LEU A 606 -3.42 -5.05 24.32
CA LEU A 606 -3.91 -3.70 24.02
C LEU A 606 -5.33 -3.46 24.49
N LYS A 607 -6.24 -4.43 24.32
CA LYS A 607 -7.63 -4.31 24.78
C LYS A 607 -7.74 -4.14 26.31
N SER A 608 -6.79 -4.70 27.05
CA SER A 608 -6.71 -4.59 28.51
C SER A 608 -5.86 -3.42 29.02
N GLY A 609 -5.27 -2.60 28.13
CA GLY A 609 -4.34 -1.52 28.52
C GLY A 609 -2.97 -1.98 29.05
N GLY A 610 -2.66 -3.28 28.92
CA GLY A 610 -1.45 -3.93 29.43
C GLY A 610 -0.31 -4.08 28.42
N SER A 611 -0.09 -3.12 27.51
CA SER A 611 0.94 -3.21 26.46
C SER A 611 2.36 -3.43 26.99
N HIS A 612 2.66 -2.93 28.18
CA HIS A 612 3.94 -3.13 28.87
C HIS A 612 4.19 -4.59 29.28
N LEU A 613 3.12 -5.36 29.56
CA LEU A 613 3.21 -6.79 29.89
C LEU A 613 3.73 -7.60 28.69
N TYR A 614 3.30 -7.25 27.48
CA TYR A 614 3.82 -7.86 26.25
C TYR A 614 5.33 -7.60 26.08
N PHE A 615 5.79 -6.39 26.40
CA PHE A 615 7.22 -6.06 26.33
C PHE A 615 8.04 -6.82 27.38
N ARG A 616 7.47 -7.04 28.57
CA ARG A 616 8.08 -7.91 29.59
C ARG A 616 8.22 -9.35 29.11
N GLU A 617 7.21 -9.86 28.41
CA GLU A 617 7.24 -11.20 27.81
C GLU A 617 8.31 -11.32 26.71
N LEU A 618 8.43 -10.31 25.85
CA LEU A 618 9.47 -10.26 24.83
C LEU A 618 10.88 -10.26 25.43
N ASN A 619 11.10 -9.50 26.51
CA ASN A 619 12.39 -9.48 27.21
C ASN A 619 12.70 -10.86 27.83
N LYS A 620 11.71 -11.51 28.45
CA LYS A 620 11.89 -12.86 29.02
C LYS A 620 12.24 -13.89 27.94
N GLN A 621 11.63 -13.80 26.76
CA GLN A 621 11.79 -14.79 25.70
C GLN A 621 13.04 -14.56 24.84
N TYR A 622 13.39 -13.31 24.53
CA TYR A 622 14.42 -12.97 23.54
C TYR A 622 15.60 -12.17 24.11
N GLY A 623 15.52 -11.75 25.38
CA GLY A 623 16.57 -11.01 26.08
C GLY A 623 16.54 -9.49 25.86
N LYS A 624 17.70 -8.87 26.12
CA LYS A 624 17.87 -7.41 26.30
C LYS A 624 17.62 -6.55 25.05
N ILE A 625 17.74 -7.14 23.86
CA ILE A 625 17.50 -6.47 22.56
C ILE A 625 16.60 -7.34 21.71
N VAL A 626 15.46 -6.81 21.26
CA VAL A 626 14.46 -7.60 20.54
C VAL A 626 13.97 -6.86 19.31
N ARG A 627 13.91 -7.54 18.17
CA ARG A 627 13.36 -6.99 16.92
C ARG A 627 11.91 -7.43 16.77
N VAL A 628 11.03 -6.46 16.62
CA VAL A 628 9.59 -6.67 16.41
C VAL A 628 9.09 -5.88 15.22
N ARG A 629 8.05 -6.38 14.55
CA ARG A 629 7.33 -5.66 13.50
C ARG A 629 6.02 -5.11 14.05
N LEU A 630 5.94 -3.79 14.19
CA LEU A 630 4.73 -3.06 14.62
C LEU A 630 4.13 -2.35 13.41
N GLY A 631 3.07 -2.92 12.83
CA GLY A 631 2.53 -2.49 11.53
C GLY A 631 3.56 -2.70 10.40
N PRO A 632 3.69 -1.76 9.44
CA PRO A 632 4.63 -1.89 8.32
C PRO A 632 6.09 -1.65 8.72
N ASN A 633 6.37 -1.29 9.98
CA ASN A 633 7.68 -0.83 10.40
C ASN A 633 8.40 -1.86 11.28
N GLN A 634 9.71 -1.97 11.09
CA GLN A 634 10.57 -2.70 12.02
C GLN A 634 11.00 -1.79 13.16
N THR A 635 10.82 -2.29 14.37
CA THR A 635 11.13 -1.61 15.63
C THR A 635 12.06 -2.50 16.44
N VAL A 636 13.12 -1.91 16.99
CA VAL A 636 14.01 -2.58 17.95
C VAL A 636 13.65 -2.12 19.34
N MET A 637 13.33 -3.07 20.21
CA MET A 637 13.04 -2.85 21.62
C MET A 637 14.32 -3.06 22.43
N LEU A 638 14.64 -2.12 23.30
CA LEU A 638 15.77 -2.19 24.22
C LEU A 638 15.28 -2.27 25.66
N PHE A 639 15.83 -3.22 26.41
CA PHE A 639 15.54 -3.49 27.82
C PHE A 639 16.79 -3.41 28.70
N ASP A 640 17.83 -2.75 28.22
CA ASP A 640 19.09 -2.58 28.94
C ASP A 640 19.58 -1.10 28.90
N PRO A 641 20.00 -0.53 30.03
CA PRO A 641 20.40 0.87 30.12
C PRO A 641 21.67 1.22 29.34
N GLU A 642 22.58 0.27 29.12
CA GLU A 642 23.81 0.49 28.33
C GLU A 642 23.48 0.62 26.85
N LEU A 643 22.60 -0.23 26.34
CA LEU A 643 22.13 -0.17 24.94
C LEU A 643 21.36 1.13 24.65
N ILE A 644 20.58 1.61 25.63
CA ILE A 644 19.91 2.92 25.54
C ILE A 644 20.95 4.04 25.50
N SER A 645 21.98 3.95 26.34
CA SER A 645 23.07 4.94 26.36
C SER A 645 23.81 4.99 25.03
N GLN A 646 24.08 3.85 24.39
CA GLN A 646 24.65 3.77 23.04
C GLN A 646 23.75 4.45 22.00
N THR A 647 22.43 4.25 22.10
CA THR A 647 21.45 4.90 21.22
C THR A 647 21.45 6.42 21.38
N ILE A 648 21.51 6.91 22.62
CA ILE A 648 21.50 8.35 22.93
C ILE A 648 22.85 9.01 22.61
N ALA A 649 23.97 8.32 22.79
CA ALA A 649 25.30 8.83 22.45
C ALA A 649 25.43 9.11 20.94
N ASN A 650 24.75 8.30 20.12
CA ASN A 650 24.71 8.45 18.67
C ASN A 650 23.51 9.28 18.18
N GLU A 651 22.84 10.04 19.07
CA GLU A 651 21.75 10.92 18.65
C GLU A 651 22.29 12.18 17.95
N GLY A 652 21.75 12.51 16.76
CA GLY A 652 22.17 13.70 16.04
C GLY A 652 21.72 15.00 16.71
N ALA A 653 21.97 16.13 16.06
CA ALA A 653 21.62 17.46 16.58
C ALA A 653 20.12 17.59 16.91
N TYR A 654 19.27 16.94 16.12
CA TYR A 654 17.80 16.99 16.22
C TYR A 654 17.23 15.58 16.40
N PRO A 655 17.05 15.07 17.63
CA PRO A 655 16.53 13.72 17.83
C PRO A 655 15.13 13.56 17.23
N VAL A 656 14.91 12.50 16.44
CA VAL A 656 13.64 12.27 15.72
C VAL A 656 12.76 11.28 16.48
N ARG A 657 11.45 11.57 16.54
CA ARG A 657 10.41 10.63 17.00
C ARG A 657 9.38 10.45 15.90
N ARG A 658 8.92 9.22 15.71
CA ARG A 658 7.80 8.95 14.79
C ARG A 658 6.51 9.49 15.41
N SER A 659 5.83 10.36 14.69
CA SER A 659 4.56 10.96 15.12
C SER A 659 3.42 9.95 15.03
N VAL A 660 2.38 10.16 15.85
CA VAL A 660 1.15 9.36 15.75
C VAL A 660 0.43 9.72 14.44
N PRO A 661 0.08 8.74 13.58
CA PRO A 661 -0.50 8.99 12.27
C PRO A 661 -1.75 9.89 12.25
N ILE A 662 -2.64 9.79 13.26
CA ILE A 662 -3.85 10.62 13.32
C ILE A 662 -3.53 12.09 13.57
N MET A 663 -2.54 12.36 14.43
CA MET A 663 -2.06 13.72 14.74
C MET A 663 -1.36 14.32 13.53
N GLU A 664 -0.52 13.54 12.85
CA GLU A 664 0.12 13.94 11.59
C GLU A 664 -0.93 14.31 10.52
N THR A 665 -2.01 13.53 10.42
CA THR A 665 -3.11 13.78 9.47
C THR A 665 -3.86 15.07 9.82
N TYR A 666 -4.11 15.31 11.11
CA TYR A 666 -4.76 16.54 11.58
C TYR A 666 -3.90 17.77 11.29
N VAL A 667 -2.60 17.75 11.62
CA VAL A 667 -1.65 18.84 11.32
C VAL A 667 -1.60 19.13 9.82
N LYS A 668 -1.56 18.09 8.98
CA LYS A 668 -1.58 18.25 7.52
C LYS A 668 -2.87 18.87 6.99
N ARG A 669 -4.02 18.55 7.57
CA ARG A 669 -5.34 19.05 7.12
C ARG A 669 -5.64 20.45 7.62
N THR A 670 -5.37 20.73 8.89
CA THR A 670 -5.70 22.01 9.54
C THR A 670 -4.58 23.04 9.40
N LYS A 671 -3.36 22.60 9.05
CA LYS A 671 -2.13 23.41 9.07
C LYS A 671 -1.79 23.98 10.45
N ARG A 672 -2.41 23.47 11.52
CA ARG A 672 -2.09 23.84 12.91
C ARG A 672 -0.84 23.08 13.37
N ASN A 673 0.07 23.78 14.04
CA ASN A 673 1.35 23.21 14.44
C ASN A 673 1.24 22.39 15.73
N MET A 674 1.90 21.23 15.76
CA MET A 674 1.98 20.39 16.96
C MET A 674 3.40 19.90 17.22
N LEU A 675 4.00 20.34 18.33
CA LEU A 675 5.38 20.07 18.75
C LEU A 675 5.70 18.57 18.81
N SER A 676 4.72 17.76 19.25
CA SER A 676 4.84 16.30 19.28
C SER A 676 4.93 15.67 17.89
N VAL A 677 4.50 16.38 16.83
CA VAL A 677 4.57 15.96 15.42
C VAL A 677 5.80 16.53 14.72
N GLN A 678 6.30 17.69 15.14
CA GLN A 678 7.46 18.35 14.51
C GLN A 678 8.76 17.54 14.69
N ASN A 679 9.66 17.64 13.71
CA ASN A 679 11.00 17.04 13.73
C ASN A 679 12.02 18.01 13.10
N GLY A 680 13.32 17.72 13.24
CA GLY A 680 14.37 18.52 12.59
C GLY A 680 14.49 19.95 13.15
N PRO A 681 14.90 20.93 12.31
CA PRO A 681 15.08 22.33 12.71
C PRO A 681 13.81 22.99 13.25
N ASP A 682 12.64 22.67 12.69
CA ASP A 682 11.35 23.21 13.16
C ASP A 682 11.09 22.83 14.61
N TRP A 683 11.29 21.54 14.94
CA TRP A 683 11.20 21.07 16.32
C TRP A 683 12.19 21.80 17.24
N GLN A 684 13.44 21.99 16.81
CA GLN A 684 14.44 22.69 17.62
C GLN A 684 14.05 24.14 17.90
N SER A 685 13.49 24.84 16.90
CA SER A 685 13.04 26.22 17.03
C SER A 685 11.99 26.35 18.13
N TYR A 686 10.92 25.55 18.04
CA TYR A 686 9.88 25.51 19.08
C TYR A 686 10.41 25.04 20.43
N ARG A 687 11.26 24.00 20.46
CA ARG A 687 11.82 23.45 21.69
C ARG A 687 12.71 24.46 22.40
N SER A 688 13.57 25.19 21.68
CA SER A 688 14.50 26.15 22.27
C SER A 688 13.75 27.31 22.91
N ALA A 689 12.75 27.85 22.20
CA ALA A 689 11.89 28.91 22.74
C ALA A 689 11.15 28.43 24.00
N ALA A 690 10.46 27.30 23.92
CA ALA A 690 9.67 26.79 25.04
C ALA A 690 10.54 26.38 26.26
N GLN A 691 11.75 25.85 26.02
CA GLN A 691 12.68 25.47 27.09
C GLN A 691 13.16 26.67 27.91
N GLN A 692 13.22 27.88 27.33
CA GLN A 692 13.57 29.09 28.06
C GLN A 692 12.52 29.43 29.11
N SER A 693 11.25 29.19 28.79
CA SER A 693 10.07 29.46 29.61
C SER A 693 9.90 28.49 30.79
N VAL A 694 10.53 27.31 30.73
CA VAL A 694 10.48 26.28 31.78
C VAL A 694 11.84 26.10 32.48
N LYS A 695 12.66 27.16 32.52
CA LYS A 695 13.92 27.14 33.27
C LYS A 695 13.64 27.01 34.77
N PRO A 696 14.52 26.35 35.55
CA PRO A 696 14.36 26.22 36.99
C PRO A 696 14.22 27.57 37.73
N THR A 697 14.81 28.65 37.20
CA THR A 697 14.69 29.99 37.77
C THR A 697 13.28 30.57 37.63
N ILE A 698 12.59 30.27 36.53
CA ILE A 698 11.23 30.75 36.25
C ILE A 698 10.20 29.90 37.00
N ILE A 699 10.34 28.57 36.96
CA ILE A 699 9.40 27.64 37.61
C ILE A 699 9.27 27.88 39.13
N LYS A 700 10.35 28.33 39.78
CA LYS A 700 10.33 28.67 41.22
C LYS A 700 9.32 29.77 41.56
N ASN A 701 9.03 30.69 40.64
CA ASN A 701 8.08 31.77 40.88
C ASN A 701 6.63 31.25 40.94
N TYR A 702 6.38 30.05 40.42
CA TYR A 702 5.05 29.43 40.40
C TYR A 702 4.76 28.51 41.59
N ILE A 703 5.69 28.39 42.56
CA ILE A 703 5.52 27.51 43.73
C ILE A 703 4.27 27.89 44.54
N GLU A 704 4.12 29.18 44.87
CA GLU A 704 3.01 29.64 45.69
C GLU A 704 1.65 29.51 44.96
N PRO A 705 1.50 29.96 43.71
CA PRO A 705 0.27 29.74 42.95
C PRO A 705 -0.11 28.25 42.76
N GLN A 706 0.88 27.37 42.58
CA GLN A 706 0.63 25.92 42.53
C GLN A 706 0.27 25.34 43.90
N ALA A 707 0.87 25.85 44.98
CA ALA A 707 0.53 25.44 46.35
C ALA A 707 -0.94 25.79 46.67
N GLN A 708 -1.43 26.95 46.21
CA GLN A 708 -2.84 27.33 46.32
C GLN A 708 -3.77 26.41 45.52
N CYS A 709 -3.31 25.82 44.42
CA CYS A 709 -4.09 24.79 43.71
C CYS A 709 -4.11 23.48 44.50
N ALA A 710 -3.02 23.14 45.18
CA ALA A 710 -2.95 21.97 46.03
C ALA A 710 -3.80 22.14 47.31
N ASP A 711 -3.96 23.36 47.81
CA ASP A 711 -4.89 23.67 48.90
C ASP A 711 -6.35 23.38 48.51
N ASP A 712 -6.78 23.75 47.29
CA ASP A 712 -8.11 23.38 46.79
C ASP A 712 -8.32 21.86 46.74
N LEU A 713 -7.26 21.10 46.40
CA LEU A 713 -7.29 19.65 46.41
C LEU A 713 -7.46 19.10 47.83
N VAL A 714 -6.77 19.66 48.81
CA VAL A 714 -6.96 19.30 50.22
C VAL A 714 -8.39 19.56 50.66
N THR A 715 -8.95 20.75 50.36
CA THR A 715 -10.34 21.07 50.69
C THR A 715 -11.33 20.12 50.02
N TRP A 716 -11.07 19.70 48.77
CA TRP A 716 -11.91 18.70 48.10
C TRP A 716 -11.84 17.34 48.81
N LEU A 717 -10.64 16.88 49.17
CA LEU A 717 -10.45 15.63 49.90
C LEU A 717 -11.12 15.69 51.29
N GLU A 718 -11.01 16.80 52.01
CA GLU A 718 -11.71 17.05 53.28
C GLU A 718 -13.23 16.90 53.16
N LYS A 719 -13.80 17.37 52.04
CA LYS A 719 -15.25 17.32 51.82
C LYS A 719 -15.76 15.94 51.42
N TYR A 720 -15.02 15.19 50.59
CA TYR A 720 -15.53 13.97 49.95
C TYR A 720 -14.81 12.67 50.33
N GLY A 721 -13.66 12.78 50.99
CA GLY A 721 -12.83 11.66 51.43
C GLY A 721 -11.97 11.03 50.33
N ASN A 722 -10.86 10.42 50.74
CA ASN A 722 -9.88 9.77 49.85
C ASN A 722 -10.42 8.52 49.12
N ASN A 723 -11.45 7.87 49.67
CA ASN A 723 -12.06 6.66 49.11
C ASN A 723 -13.13 6.96 48.05
N ASN A 724 -13.37 8.23 47.73
CA ASN A 724 -14.36 8.62 46.74
C ASN A 724 -13.96 8.11 45.34
N PRO A 725 -14.86 7.48 44.56
CA PRO A 725 -14.55 7.00 43.21
C PRO A 725 -14.10 8.12 42.25
N GLU A 726 -14.47 9.37 42.51
CA GLU A 726 -14.12 10.55 41.72
C GLU A 726 -12.76 11.16 42.08
N VAL A 727 -12.05 10.63 43.08
CA VAL A 727 -10.74 11.16 43.52
C VAL A 727 -9.75 11.28 42.36
N LYS A 728 -9.75 10.30 41.43
CA LYS A 728 -8.91 10.34 40.22
C LYS A 728 -9.24 11.52 39.30
N PHE A 729 -10.52 11.86 39.20
CA PHE A 729 -10.98 13.02 38.44
C PHE A 729 -10.61 14.33 39.16
N ALA A 730 -10.72 14.38 40.48
CA ALA A 730 -10.28 15.54 41.27
C ALA A 730 -8.78 15.83 41.10
N PHE A 731 -7.92 14.80 41.14
CA PHE A 731 -6.48 14.94 40.83
C PHE A 731 -6.23 15.42 39.40
N MET A 732 -7.05 15.01 38.42
CA MET A 732 -6.98 15.50 37.05
C MET A 732 -7.36 16.99 36.96
N CYS A 733 -8.40 17.43 37.68
CA CYS A 733 -8.80 18.84 37.75
C CYS A 733 -7.75 19.70 38.47
N TYR A 734 -7.19 19.21 39.58
CA TYR A 734 -6.04 19.83 40.25
C TYR A 734 -4.88 20.04 39.27
N SER A 735 -4.50 18.99 38.54
CA SER A 735 -3.41 19.09 37.58
C SER A 735 -3.72 20.05 36.43
N ALA A 736 -4.97 20.09 35.97
CA ALA A 736 -5.41 21.07 34.97
C ALA A 736 -5.30 22.51 35.50
N ASP A 737 -5.67 22.77 36.76
CA ASP A 737 -5.53 24.09 37.40
C ASP A 737 -4.06 24.47 37.62
N ALA A 738 -3.25 23.54 38.12
CA ALA A 738 -1.82 23.77 38.31
C ALA A 738 -1.15 24.12 36.96
N ASN A 739 -1.41 23.32 35.92
CA ASN A 739 -0.94 23.60 34.56
C ASN A 739 -1.45 24.96 34.07
N ALA A 740 -2.73 25.27 34.25
CA ALA A 740 -3.34 26.52 33.83
C ALA A 740 -2.66 27.76 34.44
N VAL A 741 -2.22 27.68 35.69
CA VAL A 741 -1.50 28.78 36.34
C VAL A 741 -0.14 29.03 35.68
N LEU A 742 0.56 27.99 35.23
CA LEU A 742 1.78 28.18 34.45
C LEU A 742 1.44 28.65 33.03
N THR A 743 0.50 27.99 32.37
CA THR A 743 0.18 28.25 30.96
C THR A 743 -0.42 29.64 30.81
N PHE A 744 -1.52 29.92 31.53
CA PHE A 744 -2.37 31.09 31.41
C PHE A 744 -2.04 32.21 32.39
N ASP A 745 -1.06 32.02 33.27
CA ASP A 745 -0.76 32.93 34.39
C ASP A 745 -2.00 33.20 35.27
N LYS A 746 -2.94 32.24 35.27
CA LYS A 746 -4.28 32.38 35.86
C LYS A 746 -4.81 31.04 36.33
N LYS A 747 -5.39 31.03 37.53
CA LYS A 747 -6.13 29.87 38.07
C LYS A 747 -7.53 29.85 37.44
N ILE A 748 -7.87 28.76 36.75
CA ILE A 748 -9.14 28.63 36.02
C ILE A 748 -10.27 28.14 36.94
N GLY A 749 -9.97 27.26 37.90
CA GLY A 749 -10.93 26.72 38.87
C GLY A 749 -11.63 25.45 38.42
N PHE A 750 -10.91 24.54 37.72
CA PHE A 750 -11.42 23.22 37.35
C PHE A 750 -11.83 22.37 38.56
N LEU A 751 -11.17 22.53 39.72
CA LEU A 751 -11.48 21.74 40.91
C LEU A 751 -12.51 22.40 41.83
N LYS A 752 -12.40 23.71 42.07
CA LYS A 752 -13.28 24.45 42.99
C LYS A 752 -14.76 24.45 42.53
N ASN A 753 -14.99 24.36 41.23
CA ASN A 753 -16.33 24.33 40.64
C ASN A 753 -16.82 22.91 40.30
N SER A 754 -16.20 21.84 40.80
CA SER A 754 -16.47 20.47 40.31
C SER A 754 -17.94 20.03 40.37
N GLU A 755 -18.76 20.60 41.27
CA GLU A 755 -20.21 20.33 41.37
C GLU A 755 -21.06 21.10 40.32
N ASN A 756 -20.57 22.23 39.80
CA ASN A 756 -21.24 23.10 38.82
C ASN A 756 -20.20 23.72 37.88
N LEU A 757 -19.49 22.87 37.13
CA LEU A 757 -18.48 23.34 36.19
C LEU A 757 -19.16 24.11 35.06
N ASP A 758 -18.55 25.22 34.61
CA ASP A 758 -19.00 25.87 33.37
C ASP A 758 -19.04 24.82 32.24
N PRO A 759 -20.17 24.69 31.50
CA PRO A 759 -20.27 23.75 30.39
C PRO A 759 -19.10 23.83 29.39
N GLU A 760 -18.50 25.02 29.23
CA GLU A 760 -17.32 25.19 28.39
C GLU A 760 -16.06 24.54 28.99
N LEU A 761 -15.83 24.65 30.31
CA LEU A 761 -14.73 23.99 31.01
C LEU A 761 -14.90 22.47 31.06
N GLU A 762 -16.14 22.00 31.21
CA GLU A 762 -16.45 20.58 31.20
C GLU A 762 -16.18 19.98 29.80
N LEU A 763 -16.60 20.70 28.76
CA LEU A 763 -16.29 20.35 27.38
C LEU A 763 -14.78 20.29 27.12
N PHE A 764 -14.00 21.18 27.72
CA PHE A 764 -12.53 21.18 27.61
C PHE A 764 -11.92 19.91 28.21
N LEU A 765 -12.25 19.56 29.45
CA LEU A 765 -11.75 18.37 30.13
C LEU A 765 -12.18 17.07 29.42
N ASN A 766 -13.44 17.00 29.00
CA ASN A 766 -13.97 15.87 28.23
C ASN A 766 -13.28 15.74 26.87
N SER A 767 -13.00 16.85 26.18
CA SER A 767 -12.28 16.86 24.91
C SER A 767 -10.82 16.39 25.07
N ILE A 768 -10.13 16.74 26.17
CA ILE A 768 -8.78 16.23 26.47
C ILE A 768 -8.81 14.72 26.69
N ARG A 769 -9.79 14.20 27.46
CA ARG A 769 -9.96 12.76 27.69
C ARG A 769 -10.20 12.01 26.38
N GLN A 770 -11.12 12.51 25.56
CA GLN A 770 -11.42 11.95 24.25
C GLN A 770 -10.21 11.98 23.32
N PHE A 771 -9.48 13.10 23.26
CA PHE A 771 -8.24 13.22 22.50
C PHE A 771 -7.23 12.12 22.85
N MET A 772 -7.00 11.88 24.15
CA MET A 772 -6.05 10.86 24.61
C MET A 772 -6.51 9.43 24.30
N ALA A 773 -7.81 9.14 24.44
CA ALA A 773 -8.39 7.84 24.10
C ALA A 773 -8.32 7.56 22.59
N LEU A 774 -8.66 8.55 21.77
CA LEU A 774 -8.67 8.45 20.31
C LEU A 774 -7.27 8.31 19.72
N ILE A 775 -6.25 8.94 20.32
CA ILE A 775 -4.85 8.68 19.98
C ILE A 775 -4.52 7.21 20.19
N GLY A 776 -4.84 6.66 21.38
CA GLY A 776 -4.60 5.25 21.69
C GLY A 776 -5.27 4.31 20.67
N GLN A 777 -6.54 4.57 20.36
CA GLN A 777 -7.30 3.79 19.36
C GLN A 777 -6.72 3.93 17.94
N SER A 778 -6.23 5.12 17.58
CA SER A 778 -5.72 5.40 16.23
C SER A 778 -4.40 4.71 15.87
N ILE A 779 -3.60 4.34 16.88
CA ILE A 779 -2.30 3.68 16.68
C ILE A 779 -2.50 2.28 16.07
N PHE A 780 -3.66 1.66 16.30
CA PHE A 780 -3.96 0.28 15.87
C PHE A 780 -5.11 0.16 14.87
N SER A 781 -5.79 1.26 14.54
CA SER A 781 -6.78 1.26 13.48
C SER A 781 -6.12 1.39 12.11
N LEU A 782 -6.71 0.74 11.11
CA LEU A 782 -6.30 0.94 9.73
C LEU A 782 -6.43 2.43 9.39
N PRO A 783 -5.40 3.05 8.78
CA PRO A 783 -5.33 4.50 8.63
C PRO A 783 -6.20 5.02 7.48
N TRP A 784 -7.43 4.50 7.32
CA TRP A 784 -8.44 4.98 6.37
C TRP A 784 -8.73 6.46 6.56
N TYR A 785 -8.58 6.97 7.78
CA TYR A 785 -8.69 8.39 8.10
C TYR A 785 -7.70 9.29 7.34
N ARG A 786 -6.59 8.75 6.81
CA ARG A 786 -5.66 9.51 5.94
C ARG A 786 -6.32 9.87 4.61
N LEU A 787 -7.15 8.98 4.09
CA LEU A 787 -7.83 9.14 2.80
C LEU A 787 -9.21 9.81 2.97
N TRP A 788 -10.00 9.40 3.96
CA TRP A 788 -11.39 9.85 4.17
C TRP A 788 -11.58 10.42 5.58
N ARG A 789 -12.59 11.28 5.80
CA ARG A 789 -12.98 11.71 7.16
C ARG A 789 -13.83 10.62 7.83
N THR A 790 -13.19 9.58 8.34
CA THR A 790 -13.86 8.51 9.11
C THR A 790 -14.37 9.04 10.45
N LYS A 791 -15.38 8.38 11.06
CA LYS A 791 -15.91 8.73 12.39
C LYS A 791 -14.81 8.94 13.45
N LEU A 792 -13.88 8.00 13.57
CA LEU A 792 -12.72 8.09 14.47
C LEU A 792 -11.93 9.41 14.33
N TYR A 793 -11.73 9.86 13.09
CA TYR A 793 -11.00 11.09 12.80
C TYR A 793 -11.86 12.33 13.04
N MET A 794 -13.15 12.29 12.75
CA MET A 794 -14.05 13.41 13.03
C MET A 794 -14.18 13.64 14.54
N ASP A 795 -14.31 12.58 15.32
CA ASP A 795 -14.33 12.66 16.78
C ASP A 795 -13.00 13.23 17.31
N PHE A 796 -11.87 12.80 16.74
CA PHE A 796 -10.54 13.32 17.10
C PHE A 796 -10.37 14.79 16.70
N GLU A 797 -10.81 15.17 15.51
CA GLU A 797 -10.76 16.53 14.98
C GLU A 797 -11.62 17.47 15.84
N ASN A 798 -12.83 17.05 16.21
CA ASN A 798 -13.74 17.81 17.08
C ASN A 798 -13.14 18.02 18.47
N ALA A 799 -12.68 16.95 19.12
CA ALA A 799 -12.02 17.03 20.43
C ALA A 799 -10.80 17.95 20.39
N THR A 800 -9.94 17.81 19.36
CA THR A 800 -8.74 18.64 19.19
C THR A 800 -9.11 20.12 18.96
N ASN A 801 -10.10 20.39 18.12
CA ASN A 801 -10.55 21.76 17.84
C ASN A 801 -11.15 22.44 19.07
N ASN A 802 -11.92 21.72 19.89
CA ASN A 802 -12.46 22.23 21.14
C ASN A 802 -11.34 22.64 22.10
N VAL A 803 -10.31 21.79 22.25
CA VAL A 803 -9.14 22.09 23.08
C VAL A 803 -8.46 23.36 22.61
N TYR A 804 -8.15 23.48 21.31
CA TYR A 804 -7.54 24.69 20.77
C TYR A 804 -8.40 25.93 20.96
N ARG A 805 -9.70 25.85 20.65
CA ARG A 805 -10.63 27.00 20.71
C ARG A 805 -10.68 27.60 22.11
N ILE A 806 -10.85 26.75 23.12
CA ILE A 806 -10.95 27.17 24.52
C ILE A 806 -9.60 27.67 25.03
N SER A 807 -8.52 27.00 24.64
CA SER A 807 -7.16 27.45 24.94
C SER A 807 -6.85 28.83 24.36
N GLU A 808 -7.15 29.06 23.07
CA GLU A 808 -6.95 30.35 22.39
C GLU A 808 -7.70 31.49 23.07
N LYS A 809 -8.89 31.23 23.63
CA LYS A 809 -9.66 32.19 24.43
C LYS A 809 -8.87 32.61 25.69
N PHE A 810 -8.42 31.66 26.51
CA PHE A 810 -7.63 31.97 27.71
C PHE A 810 -6.30 32.66 27.40
N ILE A 811 -5.65 32.30 26.27
CA ILE A 811 -4.47 33.01 25.79
C ILE A 811 -4.79 34.46 25.45
N GLY A 812 -5.92 34.70 24.77
CA GLY A 812 -6.37 36.04 24.40
C GLY A 812 -6.61 36.91 25.63
N GLU A 813 -7.30 36.37 26.64
CA GLU A 813 -7.56 37.05 27.91
C GLU A 813 -6.26 37.43 28.64
N ALA A 814 -5.36 36.46 28.86
CA ALA A 814 -4.08 36.70 29.53
C ALA A 814 -3.23 37.74 28.79
N ARG A 815 -3.24 37.73 27.45
CA ARG A 815 -2.54 38.73 26.63
C ARG A 815 -3.11 40.14 26.83
N ILE A 816 -4.42 40.28 26.90
CA ILE A 816 -5.08 41.58 27.11
C ILE A 816 -4.75 42.12 28.50
N GLU A 817 -4.82 41.28 29.54
CA GLU A 817 -4.47 41.64 30.92
C GLU A 817 -3.00 42.12 31.01
N LEU A 818 -2.06 41.41 30.38
CA LEU A 818 -0.64 41.82 30.33
C LEU A 818 -0.41 43.15 29.60
N LEU A 819 -1.10 43.36 28.47
CA LEU A 819 -1.01 44.63 27.74
C LEU A 819 -1.57 45.81 28.53
N GLN A 820 -2.61 45.59 29.35
CA GLN A 820 -3.15 46.60 30.25
C GLN A 820 -2.17 46.93 31.38
N LYS A 821 -1.57 45.93 32.02
CA LYS A 821 -0.54 46.12 33.07
C LYS A 821 0.68 46.90 32.55
N SER A 822 1.13 46.60 31.33
CA SER A 822 2.22 47.35 30.70
C SER A 822 1.84 48.81 30.42
N LYS A 823 0.63 49.07 29.90
CA LYS A 823 0.13 50.44 29.66
C LYS A 823 0.02 51.26 30.95
N ASN A 824 -0.21 50.62 32.09
CA ASN A 824 -0.30 51.27 33.39
C ASN A 824 1.08 51.56 34.02
N GLY A 825 2.19 51.27 33.31
CA GLY A 825 3.55 51.57 33.78
C GLY A 825 4.10 50.58 34.80
N GLU A 826 3.40 49.47 35.06
CA GLU A 826 3.85 48.43 36.00
C GLU A 826 4.84 47.44 35.37
N PHE A 827 5.01 47.46 34.04
CA PHE A 827 5.83 46.47 33.32
C PHE A 827 6.42 47.02 32.01
N ASP A 828 7.75 46.91 31.86
CA ASP A 828 8.48 47.31 30.64
C ASP A 828 8.60 46.10 29.70
N ILE A 829 8.02 46.17 28.50
CA ILE A 829 8.02 45.04 27.56
C ILE A 829 9.34 45.06 26.78
N ALA A 830 10.39 44.47 27.36
CA ALA A 830 11.48 43.93 26.57
C ALA A 830 10.92 42.72 25.79
N GLU A 831 11.17 42.71 24.47
CA GLU A 831 10.61 41.77 23.48
C GLU A 831 10.96 40.27 23.71
N SER A 832 11.62 39.93 24.82
CA SER A 832 12.13 38.59 25.15
C SER A 832 11.28 37.73 26.07
N ASP A 833 10.26 38.27 26.76
CA ASP A 833 9.63 37.54 27.90
C ASP A 833 8.17 37.10 27.68
N LEU A 834 7.64 37.19 26.47
CA LEU A 834 6.34 36.62 26.13
C LEU A 834 6.51 35.27 25.46
N THR A 835 6.45 34.15 26.19
CA THR A 835 5.77 32.89 25.76
C THR A 835 5.96 31.70 26.72
N VAL A 836 5.06 31.59 27.69
CA VAL A 836 4.78 30.33 28.42
C VAL A 836 3.44 29.77 27.90
N LEU A 837 2.44 30.67 27.87
CA LEU A 837 1.11 30.61 27.27
C LEU A 837 0.97 29.90 25.92
N LYS A 838 1.84 30.22 24.96
CA LYS A 838 1.74 29.71 23.58
C LYS A 838 2.40 28.34 23.38
N CYS A 839 3.30 27.96 24.29
CA CYS A 839 4.05 26.69 24.21
C CYS A 839 3.41 25.58 25.04
N LEU A 840 2.65 25.92 26.08
CA LEU A 840 2.01 24.93 26.95
C LEU A 840 0.65 24.44 26.49
N LEU A 841 0.14 24.87 25.32
CA LEU A 841 -1.06 24.28 24.72
C LEU A 841 -0.90 22.84 24.22
N GLN A 842 0.21 22.17 24.56
CA GLN A 842 0.48 20.81 24.13
C GLN A 842 1.15 20.02 25.25
N ASP A 843 0.32 19.16 25.85
CA ASP A 843 0.62 17.83 26.41
C ASP A 843 0.25 17.69 27.90
N ASN A 844 -0.93 17.09 28.17
CA ASN A 844 -1.42 16.76 29.51
C ASN A 844 -1.42 15.24 29.71
N ARG A 845 -0.46 14.69 30.46
CA ARG A 845 -0.62 13.37 31.10
C ARG A 845 0.19 13.29 32.38
N LEU A 846 -0.47 12.95 33.49
CA LEU A 846 0.05 12.21 34.64
C LEU A 846 -1.11 11.90 35.62
N THR A 847 -1.10 10.73 36.27
CA THR A 847 -1.97 10.40 37.41
C THR A 847 -1.28 9.34 38.29
N ASN A 848 -1.52 9.43 39.62
CA ASN A 848 -0.85 8.73 40.73
C ASN A 848 -1.66 7.55 41.28
N GLN A 849 -1.00 6.50 41.79
CA GLN A 849 -1.68 5.50 42.64
C GLN A 849 -0.80 4.60 43.57
N THR A 850 0.43 4.97 43.99
CA THR A 850 1.35 4.00 44.64
C THR A 850 1.73 4.23 46.11
N ILE A 851 1.38 5.34 46.76
CA ILE A 851 1.93 5.67 48.10
C ILE A 851 1.07 5.15 49.27
N THR A 852 -0.20 4.82 49.06
CA THR A 852 -1.15 4.45 50.12
C THR A 852 -0.98 3.04 50.71
N ASP A 853 -0.19 2.18 50.06
CA ASP A 853 -0.17 0.74 50.38
C ASP A 853 0.95 0.35 51.39
N SER A 854 1.62 1.34 52.02
CA SER A 854 2.75 1.10 52.94
C SER A 854 2.77 2.09 54.14
N PRO A 855 2.04 1.79 55.23
CA PRO A 855 1.89 2.69 56.38
C PRO A 855 3.21 3.12 57.04
N GLU A 856 4.21 2.23 57.10
CA GLU A 856 5.53 2.53 57.68
C GLU A 856 6.32 3.57 56.87
N LYS A 857 6.29 3.45 55.53
CA LYS A 857 6.99 4.39 54.62
C LYS A 857 6.31 5.75 54.62
N GLN A 858 4.99 5.74 54.74
CA GLN A 858 4.18 6.94 54.87
C GLN A 858 4.49 7.70 56.17
N ALA A 859 4.64 7.00 57.31
CA ALA A 859 5.04 7.61 58.58
C ALA A 859 6.44 8.26 58.51
N LYS A 860 7.41 7.62 57.82
CA LYS A 860 8.75 8.19 57.57
C LYS A 860 8.68 9.46 56.70
N LEU A 861 7.88 9.43 55.63
CA LEU A 861 7.66 10.60 54.77
C LEU A 861 7.03 11.76 55.55
N TYR A 862 6.05 11.45 56.40
CA TYR A 862 5.41 12.43 57.27
C TYR A 862 6.41 13.06 58.25
N ALA A 863 7.26 12.25 58.90
CA ALA A 863 8.28 12.76 59.81
C ALA A 863 9.27 13.71 59.12
N GLU A 864 9.70 13.42 57.88
CA GLU A 864 10.56 14.33 57.10
C GLU A 864 9.85 15.65 56.75
N ILE A 865 8.60 15.57 56.29
CA ILE A 865 7.83 16.76 55.91
C ILE A 865 7.52 17.64 57.14
N SER A 866 7.14 17.04 58.27
CA SER A 866 6.83 17.75 59.52
C SER A 866 8.06 18.40 60.13
N SER A 867 9.23 17.74 60.09
CA SER A 867 10.48 18.31 60.61
C SER A 867 11.06 19.45 59.77
N ASN A 868 10.91 19.42 58.43
CA ASN A 868 11.53 20.41 57.53
C ASN A 868 10.60 21.54 57.07
N ILE A 869 9.28 21.32 57.03
CA ILE A 869 8.29 22.33 56.58
C ILE A 869 7.40 22.80 57.74
N GLY A 870 7.01 21.91 58.66
CA GLY A 870 6.07 22.23 59.73
C GLY A 870 4.77 22.85 59.19
N SER A 871 4.28 23.92 59.82
CA SER A 871 3.11 24.72 59.38
C SER A 871 3.48 25.92 58.49
N SER A 872 4.75 26.07 58.09
CA SER A 872 5.22 27.22 57.30
C SER A 872 4.83 27.09 55.81
N PRO A 873 4.67 28.21 55.07
CA PRO A 873 4.41 28.17 53.63
C PRO A 873 5.56 27.48 52.88
N VAL A 874 5.22 26.73 51.83
CA VAL A 874 6.21 25.98 51.05
C VAL A 874 7.02 26.94 50.18
N THR A 875 8.32 27.08 50.46
CA THR A 875 9.24 27.92 49.69
C THR A 875 10.21 27.07 48.84
N ALA A 876 10.85 27.70 47.84
CA ALA A 876 11.86 27.06 47.01
C ALA A 876 13.05 26.50 47.82
N ALA A 877 13.39 27.12 48.95
CA ALA A 877 14.47 26.68 49.83
C ALA A 877 14.09 25.38 50.55
N ASN A 878 12.92 25.33 51.18
CA ASN A 878 12.50 24.17 51.97
C ASN A 878 12.13 22.97 51.10
N LEU A 879 11.61 23.19 49.88
CA LEU A 879 11.40 22.14 48.87
C LEU A 879 12.73 21.50 48.40
N GLY A 880 13.86 22.19 48.59
CA GLY A 880 15.21 21.68 48.37
C GLY A 880 15.58 20.53 49.32
N TYR A 881 15.13 20.59 50.58
CA TYR A 881 15.58 19.76 51.71
C TYR A 881 14.66 18.57 52.04
N LEU A 882 14.08 17.91 51.04
CA LEU A 882 13.21 16.73 51.22
C LEU A 882 13.73 15.52 50.41
N PRO A 883 14.84 14.88 50.82
CA PRO A 883 15.42 13.75 50.09
C PRO A 883 14.51 12.51 50.09
N TYR A 884 13.81 12.20 51.17
CA TYR A 884 12.92 11.04 51.28
C TYR A 884 11.65 11.22 50.43
N LEU A 885 11.04 12.42 50.41
CA LEU A 885 9.95 12.74 49.47
C LEU A 885 10.37 12.52 48.01
N LYS A 886 11.54 13.04 47.63
CA LYS A 886 12.06 12.88 46.25
C LYS A 886 12.34 11.41 45.94
N ALA A 887 12.77 10.63 46.92
CA ALA A 887 12.93 9.19 46.80
C ALA A 887 11.59 8.47 46.61
N CYS A 888 10.55 8.82 47.37
CA CYS A 888 9.19 8.29 47.21
C CYS A 888 8.61 8.56 45.82
N VAL A 889 8.83 9.77 45.28
CA VAL A 889 8.38 10.13 43.94
C VAL A 889 9.14 9.34 42.86
N LYS A 890 10.46 9.20 42.99
CA LYS A 890 11.26 8.36 42.07
C LYS A 890 10.84 6.89 42.12
N GLU A 891 10.59 6.36 43.31
CA GLU A 891 10.12 4.98 43.49
C GLU A 891 8.71 4.79 42.91
N SER A 892 7.83 5.79 43.04
CA SER A 892 6.50 5.77 42.41
C SER A 892 6.61 5.70 40.88
N PHE A 893 7.52 6.48 40.28
CA PHE A 893 7.78 6.40 38.83
C PHE A 893 8.39 5.08 38.39
N ARG A 894 9.13 4.39 39.28
CA ARG A 894 9.67 3.05 39.01
C ARG A 894 8.57 2.00 39.01
N CYS A 895 7.74 1.98 40.06
CA CYS A 895 6.66 1.00 40.22
C CYS A 895 5.56 1.18 39.17
N VAL A 896 5.11 2.43 38.98
CA VAL A 896 4.02 2.76 38.04
C VAL A 896 4.50 3.87 37.10
N PRO A 897 5.27 3.53 36.06
CA PRO A 897 5.76 4.51 35.10
C PRO A 897 4.60 5.11 34.30
N PRO A 898 4.48 6.45 34.24
CA PRO A 898 3.42 7.14 33.50
C PRO A 898 3.39 6.80 32.01
N VAL A 899 4.56 6.48 31.45
CA VAL A 899 4.73 6.04 30.06
C VAL A 899 5.29 4.61 30.08
N ALA A 900 4.49 3.66 30.57
CA ALA A 900 4.88 2.27 30.77
C ALA A 900 5.37 1.57 29.49
N SER A 901 4.77 1.91 28.34
CA SER A 901 5.18 1.38 27.03
C SER A 901 6.57 1.82 26.60
N GLY A 902 7.06 2.98 27.08
CA GLY A 902 8.36 3.49 26.68
C GLY A 902 8.36 4.72 25.79
N THR A 903 9.58 5.22 25.52
CA THR A 903 9.82 6.28 24.53
C THR A 903 10.63 5.73 23.35
N ALA A 904 10.54 6.38 22.19
CA ALA A 904 11.22 5.92 20.98
C ALA A 904 12.16 6.97 20.37
N ARG A 905 13.09 6.51 19.53
CA ARG A 905 13.97 7.28 18.66
C ARG A 905 13.96 6.67 17.26
N VAL A 906 14.09 7.50 16.24
CA VAL A 906 14.41 7.05 14.89
C VAL A 906 15.87 7.32 14.65
N LEU A 907 16.66 6.29 14.35
CA LEU A 907 18.09 6.44 14.09
C LEU A 907 18.34 7.30 12.85
N GLN A 908 19.25 8.25 12.96
CA GLN A 908 19.59 9.18 11.87
C GLN A 908 20.78 8.71 11.03
N LEU A 909 21.52 7.73 11.53
CA LEU A 909 22.71 7.11 10.96
C LEU A 909 22.75 5.63 11.34
N ASP A 910 23.47 4.84 10.58
CA ASP A 910 23.70 3.42 10.90
C ASP A 910 24.49 3.35 12.20
N THR A 911 23.94 2.66 13.19
CA THR A 911 24.46 2.69 14.56
C THR A 911 24.66 1.27 15.06
N GLU A 912 25.84 0.99 15.61
CA GLU A 912 26.08 -0.25 16.33
C GLU A 912 25.46 -0.18 17.74
N ILE A 913 24.56 -1.09 18.05
CA ILE A 913 23.93 -1.21 19.36
C ILE A 913 23.96 -2.68 19.78
N GLY A 914 24.61 -2.97 20.92
CA GLY A 914 24.69 -4.32 21.48
C GLY A 914 25.39 -5.34 20.58
N GLY A 915 26.38 -4.90 19.80
CA GLY A 915 27.10 -5.73 18.83
C GLY A 915 26.32 -6.03 17.55
N TYR A 916 25.21 -5.33 17.29
CA TYR A 916 24.44 -5.41 16.04
C TYR A 916 24.48 -4.09 15.27
N LEU A 917 24.67 -4.16 13.96
CA LEU A 917 24.57 -2.98 13.09
C LEU A 917 23.10 -2.68 12.79
N ILE A 918 22.57 -1.58 13.34
CA ILE A 918 21.17 -1.17 13.16
C ILE A 918 21.09 -0.04 12.11
N PRO A 919 20.34 -0.22 11.02
CA PRO A 919 20.32 0.74 9.93
C PRO A 919 19.55 2.02 10.27
N LYS A 920 19.96 3.12 9.64
CA LYS A 920 19.29 4.42 9.65
C LYS A 920 17.80 4.28 9.32
N GLY A 921 16.97 5.07 10.00
CA GLY A 921 15.51 5.04 9.86
C GLY A 921 14.80 3.98 10.70
N THR A 922 15.55 3.07 11.33
CA THR A 922 14.99 2.10 12.28
C THR A 922 14.46 2.81 13.52
N THR A 923 13.27 2.40 13.99
CA THR A 923 12.71 2.91 15.25
C THR A 923 13.25 2.07 16.40
N VAL A 924 13.91 2.71 17.36
CA VAL A 924 14.40 2.09 18.59
C VAL A 924 13.53 2.57 19.74
N MET A 925 12.98 1.64 20.53
CA MET A 925 12.02 1.91 21.60
C MET A 925 12.54 1.35 22.93
N PHE A 926 12.41 2.13 23.99
CA PHE A 926 12.96 1.83 25.31
C PHE A 926 11.85 1.28 26.21
N GLY A 927 11.95 0.03 26.65
CA GLY A 927 10.91 -0.63 27.45
C GLY A 927 10.87 -0.15 28.90
N ASN A 928 10.38 1.07 29.15
CA ASN A 928 10.45 1.75 30.45
C ASN A 928 9.98 0.90 31.64
N ASN A 929 8.81 0.25 31.55
CA ASN A 929 8.30 -0.59 32.65
C ASN A 929 9.14 -1.86 32.85
N THR A 930 9.62 -2.47 31.77
CA THR A 930 10.47 -3.66 31.87
C THR A 930 11.82 -3.33 32.50
N LEU A 931 12.39 -2.15 32.18
CA LEU A 931 13.62 -1.63 32.78
C LEU A 931 13.44 -1.33 34.28
N SER A 932 12.32 -0.69 34.65
CA SER A 932 12.05 -0.30 36.04
C SER A 932 11.75 -1.49 36.95
N MET A 933 11.44 -2.65 36.37
CA MET A 933 11.18 -3.92 37.04
C MET A 933 12.31 -4.96 36.86
N SER A 934 13.50 -4.53 36.42
CA SER A 934 14.64 -5.44 36.24
C SER A 934 15.23 -5.87 37.58
N GLU A 935 15.19 -7.18 37.87
CA GLU A 935 15.80 -7.78 39.06
C GLU A 935 17.33 -7.62 39.09
N GLU A 936 17.98 -7.48 37.93
CA GLU A 936 19.42 -7.21 37.83
C GLU A 936 19.80 -5.85 38.43
N GLN A 937 18.90 -4.87 38.34
CA GLN A 937 19.16 -3.48 38.71
C GLN A 937 18.49 -3.08 40.02
N PHE A 938 17.36 -3.70 40.35
CA PHE A 938 16.57 -3.42 41.54
C PHE A 938 16.30 -4.71 42.32
N ALA A 939 16.90 -4.84 43.51
CA ALA A 939 16.53 -5.87 44.46
C ALA A 939 15.07 -5.65 44.91
N ASN A 940 14.28 -6.74 44.93
CA ASN A 940 12.83 -6.75 45.19
C ASN A 940 12.10 -5.66 44.38
N PRO A 941 12.03 -5.78 43.04
CA PRO A 941 11.46 -4.73 42.20
C PRO A 941 9.94 -4.56 42.41
N GLU A 942 9.24 -5.56 42.95
CA GLU A 942 7.80 -5.47 43.23
C GLU A 942 7.49 -4.67 44.51
N GLU A 943 8.47 -4.50 45.41
CA GLU A 943 8.31 -3.76 46.65
C GLU A 943 8.54 -2.25 46.46
N PHE A 944 7.70 -1.43 47.10
CA PHE A 944 7.88 0.02 47.15
C PHE A 944 8.91 0.40 48.22
N LEU A 945 10.17 0.62 47.81
CA LEU A 945 11.29 0.89 48.72
C LEU A 945 11.99 2.21 48.37
N PRO A 946 11.52 3.37 48.89
CA PRO A 946 12.18 4.66 48.67
C PRO A 946 13.66 4.68 49.10
N GLU A 947 14.03 3.91 50.12
CA GLU A 947 15.38 3.91 50.70
C GLU A 947 16.48 3.58 49.67
N ARG A 948 16.15 2.84 48.60
CA ARG A 948 17.11 2.51 47.53
C ARG A 948 17.70 3.73 46.82
N TRP A 949 17.03 4.89 46.90
CA TRP A 949 17.47 6.15 46.28
C TRP A 949 18.30 7.03 47.22
N LEU A 950 18.41 6.66 48.49
CA LEU A 950 19.09 7.44 49.54
C LEU A 950 20.50 6.92 49.83
N ASP A 951 20.76 5.65 49.55
CA ASP A 951 22.05 5.01 49.80
C ASP A 951 23.12 5.54 48.81
N SER A 952 24.06 6.33 49.34
CA SER A 952 25.03 7.13 48.58
C SER A 952 26.37 6.42 48.34
N ASN A 953 26.53 5.18 48.83
CA ASN A 953 27.82 4.50 48.85
C ASN A 953 28.34 4.05 47.47
N ASP A 954 27.48 4.02 46.44
CA ASP A 954 27.86 3.69 45.06
C ASP A 954 27.20 4.65 44.02
N PRO A 955 27.91 5.74 43.64
CA PRO A 955 27.43 6.69 42.63
C PRO A 955 27.20 6.09 41.24
N GLN A 956 27.91 5.01 40.90
CA GLN A 956 27.78 4.35 39.60
C GLN A 956 26.48 3.55 39.55
N LYS A 957 26.17 2.82 40.62
CA LYS A 957 24.89 2.12 40.79
C LYS A 957 23.71 3.08 40.81
N GLN A 958 23.82 4.24 41.49
CA GLN A 958 22.78 5.28 41.44
C GLN A 958 22.52 5.80 40.02
N ARG A 959 23.59 5.98 39.22
CA ARG A 959 23.47 6.40 37.82
C ARG A 959 22.80 5.33 36.96
N GLN A 960 23.15 4.06 37.14
CA GLN A 960 22.55 2.93 36.43
C GLN A 960 21.05 2.77 36.77
N MET A 961 20.68 2.84 38.05
CA MET A 961 19.28 2.86 38.48
C MET A 961 18.51 4.02 37.86
N GLY A 962 19.11 5.22 37.82
CA GLY A 962 18.50 6.40 37.19
C GLY A 962 18.27 6.25 35.69
N MET A 963 19.09 5.45 35.00
CA MET A 963 18.92 5.14 33.57
C MET A 963 17.81 4.11 33.30
N CYS A 964 17.40 3.35 34.31
CA CYS A 964 16.31 2.39 34.21
C CYS A 964 14.93 3.03 34.52
N VAL A 965 14.92 4.20 35.19
CA VAL A 965 13.70 4.93 35.54
C VAL A 965 13.59 6.20 34.69
N LEU A 966 12.91 6.07 33.54
CA LEU A 966 12.80 7.12 32.52
C LEU A 966 11.38 7.68 32.33
N PRO A 967 10.68 8.16 33.39
CA PRO A 967 9.30 8.63 33.31
C PRO A 967 9.13 9.85 32.39
N PHE A 968 10.20 10.64 32.26
CA PHE A 968 10.26 11.84 31.43
C PHE A 968 11.09 11.65 30.15
N GLY A 969 11.51 10.41 29.85
CA GLY A 969 12.48 10.12 28.79
C GLY A 969 13.88 10.71 29.07
N ILE A 970 14.76 10.60 28.07
CA ILE A 970 16.18 10.95 28.17
C ILE A 970 16.65 11.76 26.94
N GLY A 971 17.81 12.42 27.03
CA GLY A 971 18.45 13.16 25.93
C GLY A 971 17.84 14.54 25.67
N LYS A 972 18.22 15.17 24.55
CA LYS A 972 17.77 16.54 24.19
C LYS A 972 16.25 16.66 23.99
N ARG A 973 15.59 15.52 23.73
CA ARG A 973 14.13 15.41 23.52
C ARG A 973 13.41 14.75 24.70
N ASN A 974 13.88 15.00 25.92
CA ASN A 974 13.16 14.63 27.15
C ASN A 974 11.91 15.52 27.37
N CYS A 975 11.06 15.17 28.34
CA CYS A 975 9.87 15.94 28.68
C CYS A 975 10.23 17.38 29.03
N MET A 976 9.56 18.33 28.39
CA MET A 976 9.75 19.76 28.64
C MET A 976 9.22 20.16 30.01
N GLY A 977 8.05 19.64 30.39
CA GLY A 977 7.38 19.91 31.66
C GLY A 977 7.93 19.16 32.86
N ARG A 978 9.06 18.44 32.73
CA ARG A 978 9.59 17.57 33.82
C ARG A 978 9.69 18.31 35.16
N ARG A 979 10.31 19.49 35.17
CA ARG A 979 10.56 20.25 36.40
C ARG A 979 9.28 20.76 37.03
N PHE A 980 8.33 21.14 36.18
CA PHE A 980 7.03 21.61 36.59
C PHE A 980 6.19 20.48 37.20
N ALA A 981 6.13 19.33 36.52
CA ALA A 981 5.43 18.14 37.02
C ALA A 981 6.05 17.60 38.32
N GLU A 982 7.38 17.56 38.42
CA GLU A 982 8.07 17.22 39.67
C GLU A 982 7.65 18.17 40.81
N GLN A 983 7.63 19.49 40.56
CA GLN A 983 7.22 20.49 41.56
C GLN A 983 5.75 20.32 41.98
N GLU A 984 4.84 20.14 41.01
CA GLU A 984 3.41 19.89 41.24
C GLU A 984 3.21 18.65 42.13
N ILE A 985 3.84 17.52 41.79
CA ILE A 985 3.73 16.28 42.56
C ILE A 985 4.27 16.48 43.98
N HIS A 986 5.41 17.17 44.16
CA HIS A 986 5.93 17.44 45.50
C HIS A 986 4.95 18.28 46.33
N LEU A 987 4.39 19.35 45.74
CA LEU A 987 3.45 20.25 46.42
C LEU A 987 2.16 19.53 46.82
N ALA A 988 1.56 18.77 45.89
CA ALA A 988 0.40 17.94 46.19
C ALA A 988 0.70 16.96 47.33
N THR A 989 1.83 16.25 47.27
CA THR A 989 2.23 15.28 48.31
C THR A 989 2.42 15.94 49.68
N ILE A 990 3.04 17.13 49.71
CA ILE A 990 3.24 17.88 50.95
C ILE A 990 1.91 18.34 51.55
N LYS A 991 0.97 18.83 50.72
CA LYS A 991 -0.27 19.43 51.18
C LYS A 991 -1.32 18.38 51.60
N VAL A 992 -1.43 17.28 50.85
CA VAL A 992 -2.38 16.18 51.12
C VAL A 992 -2.04 15.42 52.42
N ARG A 993 -0.88 15.68 53.05
CA ARG A 993 -0.45 15.05 54.32
C ARG A 993 -1.48 15.11 55.46
N HIS A 994 -2.31 16.18 55.52
CA HIS A 994 -3.21 16.43 56.65
C HIS A 994 -4.49 15.57 56.63
N GLN A 995 -4.81 14.93 55.50
CA GLN A 995 -6.02 14.13 55.31
C GLN A 995 -5.92 12.68 55.79
N ILE A 996 -4.74 12.23 56.24
CA ILE A 996 -4.49 10.81 56.53
C ILE A 996 -4.33 10.54 58.04
N GLU A 997 -4.50 11.57 58.89
CA GLU A 997 -4.54 11.41 60.35
C GLU A 997 -5.95 11.07 60.90
N GLU A 998 -7.03 11.16 60.11
CA GLU A 998 -8.41 10.96 60.60
C GLU A 998 -9.17 9.73 60.06
N THR A 999 -8.49 8.77 59.42
CA THR A 999 -9.09 7.46 59.04
C THR A 999 -8.37 6.28 59.65
#